data_AF-A0A409VU79-F1
#
_entry.id   AF-A0A409VU79-F1
#
_cell.length_a   1.000
_cell.length_b   1.000
_cell.length_c   1.000
_cell.angle_alpha   90.00
_cell.angle_beta   90.00
_cell.angle_gamma   90.00
#
_symmetry.space_group_name_H-M   'P 1'
#
loop_
_entity.id
_entity.type
_entity.pdbx_description
1 polymer ?
#
loop_
_entity_poly.entity_id
_entity_poly.type
_entity_poly.pdbx_seq_one_letter_code
_entity_poly.pdbx_strand_id
1 'polypeptide(L)'
;MAFIKKFFSLLYPLVFAGKALFPTITSRIIKSCPSEQRCPATPRSFAMGAFSRVVTALVSGLSLLDTTLALSYGFPYGSQKIRGVNLGGWLVLEPWITPSIFDNTGNPNIVDEYTFGQFQSHSTALPILQNHWNTWITESDFAAIAAAGLNHVRLPIGYWAFDVSGGEPYIQGQLPYLTKAVSWAQTYGLKVIVDLHGAPGSQNGFDNSGQRLPSPTWQTSQTNVNRTDAIIKKLASMFAGQTNVVPVIAPLNEPAGYDGSQILSVTRQYWYDSYGNIRYPFGTSQQSNTVVMIHDAFQPLTYWDNFMPYPNWEGVFIDTHIYQMFSDSDNALSNSQHISQACSQKSNLAGSPLWTVVGEWTPAANDCAKYLNGRGVGSRYDGSYPGSTRVGSCTGLTGSASSFSSSYKTFLRQYWEAQVQSYEAGNQGWIQWTWKAENADEWTYQAGLANGWIPQNPTNYQYPNISIRNRPLATHGFPQLSALERTPTFFLFIPPLTMIFSIQLTTAISLGLSLLPSVTALTYGFPYGSQKVRGVNLGGWLVLEPWITPSIFDNTNDSRIVDEYTFGQYQDRSKAASTLQRHWDTWITEADFAAIAAAGLNHVRLPIGYWAFDVSGGEPYVQGQVPYLLKAVTWAQNHGLKLIVDLHGAPGSQNGFDNSGQKMDAPKWHTKTLNINRTNAVIKTLAAMFKDVTGTVPIIAPLNEPAGFYGEDVLEVTKQYWNESYTSIRYPYSTSKSKQSNTVVMIHDAFQSTSYWNGYMPGPHYQGVILDRHIYQMFSVAENERSSSQHIQVACEKADDLSSSTMWEVVGEWTPASNDCAKYLNGRGIGARYDGTYPSSTRVGSCSGLTGKASTFSSSYKTFLRQYWEAQVLTYEKSTLGWIQWTWKAEEADEWTYQAGLANGWIPKDPTDLKYRSICG
;
A
#
# COMPACT_ATOMS: atom_id res chain seq x y z
N MET A 1 -35.67 -66.76 -3.09
CA MET A 1 -34.57 -67.76 -3.17
C MET A 1 -33.29 -66.97 -3.43
N ALA A 2 -32.22 -67.01 -2.63
CA ALA A 2 -31.41 -68.16 -2.15
C ALA A 2 -30.58 -68.77 -3.31
N PHE A 3 -29.25 -68.99 -3.22
CA PHE A 3 -28.29 -68.99 -2.08
C PHE A 3 -27.24 -67.85 -2.18
N ILE A 4 -26.46 -67.38 -1.18
CA ILE A 4 -26.05 -67.78 0.19
C ILE A 4 -24.71 -68.58 0.34
N LYS A 5 -23.76 -68.00 1.12
CA LYS A 5 -22.48 -68.55 1.67
C LYS A 5 -21.34 -68.72 0.64
N LYS A 6 -20.03 -68.65 0.98
CA LYS A 6 -19.24 -68.65 2.26
C LYS A 6 -17.84 -68.03 1.95
N PHE A 7 -16.93 -67.53 2.82
CA PHE A 7 -16.77 -67.25 4.27
C PHE A 7 -16.46 -65.72 4.44
N PHE A 8 -16.03 -65.04 5.54
CA PHE A 8 -15.47 -65.29 6.90
C PHE A 8 -13.94 -65.62 7.01
N SER A 9 -13.11 -65.08 7.92
CA SER A 9 -13.24 -64.03 8.99
C SER A 9 -11.92 -63.80 9.78
N LEU A 10 -11.91 -62.87 10.77
CA LEU A 10 -10.95 -62.69 11.91
C LEU A 10 -9.68 -61.83 11.63
N LEU A 11 -9.08 -61.04 12.56
CA LEU A 11 -9.32 -60.77 14.00
C LEU A 11 -8.79 -59.37 14.47
N TYR A 12 -9.25 -58.88 15.64
CA TYR A 12 -8.75 -57.74 16.48
C TYR A 12 -7.82 -58.29 17.61
N PRO A 13 -7.41 -57.63 18.75
CA PRO A 13 -7.60 -56.25 19.28
C PRO A 13 -6.39 -55.52 20.01
N LEU A 14 -6.45 -54.18 20.14
CA LEU A 14 -5.97 -53.31 21.28
C LEU A 14 -4.45 -53.37 21.70
N VAL A 15 -3.87 -52.75 22.78
CA VAL A 15 -4.36 -51.94 23.95
C VAL A 15 -3.32 -50.93 24.55
N PHE A 16 -3.82 -49.84 25.15
CA PHE A 16 -3.34 -48.83 26.16
C PHE A 16 -1.87 -48.64 26.68
N ALA A 17 -1.49 -47.33 26.76
CA ALA A 17 -0.84 -46.56 27.88
C ALA A 17 0.57 -46.90 28.45
N GLY A 18 1.33 -45.97 29.08
CA GLY A 18 1.19 -44.50 29.21
C GLY A 18 2.06 -43.84 30.33
N LYS A 19 2.20 -42.49 30.30
CA LYS A 19 2.64 -41.54 31.36
C LYS A 19 4.07 -41.60 32.01
N ALA A 20 4.81 -40.50 31.84
CA ALA A 20 5.28 -39.55 32.89
C ALA A 20 6.71 -39.58 33.53
N LEU A 21 7.44 -38.47 33.28
CA LEU A 21 8.16 -37.56 34.21
C LEU A 21 9.52 -37.91 34.89
N PHE A 22 10.53 -37.07 34.56
CA PHE A 22 11.62 -36.53 35.43
C PHE A 22 12.70 -37.49 36.02
N PRO A 23 13.84 -37.00 36.59
CA PRO A 23 14.27 -35.61 36.82
C PRO A 23 15.65 -35.17 36.27
N THR A 24 15.89 -33.86 36.42
CA THR A 24 17.09 -33.04 36.17
C THR A 24 18.26 -33.31 37.15
N ILE A 25 19.51 -32.92 36.81
CA ILE A 25 20.38 -31.97 37.57
C ILE A 25 21.76 -31.73 36.88
N THR A 26 22.46 -30.66 37.30
CA THR A 26 23.62 -30.01 36.64
C THR A 26 25.01 -30.27 37.27
N SER A 27 26.07 -30.28 36.45
CA SER A 27 27.33 -29.48 36.61
C SER A 27 28.27 -29.74 35.41
N ARG A 28 28.90 -28.78 34.72
CA ARG A 28 29.83 -27.65 35.02
C ARG A 28 31.33 -28.03 35.12
N ILE A 29 32.14 -27.30 34.34
CA ILE A 29 33.55 -26.84 34.60
C ILE A 29 34.76 -27.55 33.88
N ILE A 30 35.14 -26.93 32.73
CA ILE A 30 36.48 -26.34 32.39
C ILE A 30 37.70 -27.23 32.01
N LYS A 31 38.39 -26.80 30.91
CA LYS A 31 39.76 -27.11 30.40
C LYS A 31 40.01 -28.56 29.88
N SER A 32 40.88 -28.79 28.87
CA SER A 32 41.54 -27.88 27.90
C SER A 32 42.07 -28.64 26.67
N CYS A 33 42.18 -27.97 25.53
CA CYS A 33 43.02 -28.36 24.37
C CYS A 33 44.53 -28.33 24.74
N PRO A 34 45.50 -28.85 23.91
CA PRO A 34 45.48 -28.81 22.43
C PRO A 34 46.10 -30.01 21.66
N SER A 35 46.04 -29.91 20.31
CA SER A 35 47.06 -30.42 19.34
C SER A 35 47.16 -31.96 19.11
N GLU A 36 47.54 -32.49 17.93
CA GLU A 36 47.65 -31.92 16.57
C GLU A 36 47.70 -33.01 15.46
N GLN A 37 47.52 -32.56 14.20
CA GLN A 37 48.09 -33.11 12.95
C GLN A 37 47.68 -34.50 12.36
N ARG A 38 47.11 -34.40 11.13
CA ARG A 38 47.37 -35.19 9.88
C ARG A 38 46.84 -36.63 9.72
N CYS A 39 46.00 -36.79 8.68
CA CYS A 39 45.82 -38.03 7.90
C CYS A 39 47.08 -38.32 7.03
N PRO A 40 47.23 -39.52 6.42
CA PRO A 40 46.70 -39.71 5.06
C PRO A 40 46.34 -41.17 4.63
N ALA A 41 45.95 -41.29 3.35
CA ALA A 41 46.09 -42.44 2.44
C ALA A 41 45.04 -43.57 2.40
N THR A 42 44.47 -43.75 1.19
CA THR A 42 43.85 -44.99 0.67
C THR A 42 44.94 -45.93 0.12
N PRO A 43 44.63 -47.16 -0.36
CA PRO A 43 44.50 -47.33 -1.83
C PRO A 43 43.71 -48.57 -2.35
N ARG A 44 43.58 -48.64 -3.70
CA ARG A 44 43.30 -49.80 -4.60
C ARG A 44 41.83 -50.33 -4.66
N SER A 45 41.13 -50.56 -5.80
CA SER A 45 41.41 -50.83 -7.25
C SER A 45 41.51 -52.33 -7.63
N PHE A 46 41.07 -52.87 -8.79
CA PHE A 46 40.31 -52.38 -9.97
C PHE A 46 39.93 -53.57 -10.90
N ALA A 47 38.82 -53.50 -11.66
CA ALA A 47 38.54 -54.24 -12.93
C ALA A 47 37.26 -53.62 -13.56
N MET A 48 37.17 -53.13 -14.81
CA MET A 48 37.32 -53.78 -16.14
C MET A 48 36.35 -54.98 -16.32
N GLY A 49 35.38 -55.00 -17.25
CA GLY A 49 34.92 -54.04 -18.29
C GLY A 49 33.73 -54.68 -19.08
N ALA A 50 33.18 -54.16 -20.19
CA ALA A 50 33.37 -52.91 -20.94
C ALA A 50 32.18 -52.68 -21.94
N PHE A 51 32.12 -51.50 -22.57
CA PHE A 51 31.32 -51.10 -23.76
C PHE A 51 29.94 -51.74 -24.05
N SER A 52 28.89 -50.94 -23.81
CA SER A 52 27.91 -50.61 -24.87
C SER A 52 27.37 -49.19 -24.66
N ARG A 53 26.92 -48.53 -25.73
CA ARG A 53 26.33 -47.17 -25.69
C ARG A 53 24.87 -47.26 -26.15
N VAL A 54 23.95 -46.68 -25.36
CA VAL A 54 22.77 -45.87 -25.75
C VAL A 54 21.83 -45.72 -24.53
N VAL A 55 21.26 -44.51 -24.34
CA VAL A 55 20.36 -44.11 -23.22
C VAL A 55 20.93 -44.34 -21.82
N THR A 56 21.79 -43.42 -21.37
CA THR A 56 21.98 -43.13 -19.93
C THR A 56 22.20 -41.64 -19.73
N ALA A 57 21.19 -40.85 -20.11
CA ALA A 57 21.14 -39.41 -19.91
C ALA A 57 19.77 -39.03 -19.36
N LEU A 58 19.65 -38.95 -18.02
CA LEU A 58 18.53 -38.31 -17.29
C LEU A 58 18.69 -38.27 -15.75
N VAL A 59 19.71 -38.93 -15.16
CA VAL A 59 19.86 -39.05 -13.68
C VAL A 59 21.23 -38.55 -13.18
N SER A 60 21.79 -37.50 -13.82
CA SER A 60 23.07 -36.88 -13.43
C SER A 60 23.13 -35.39 -13.80
N GLY A 61 22.01 -34.67 -13.59
CA GLY A 61 21.83 -33.27 -13.97
C GLY A 61 20.98 -32.46 -13.00
N LEU A 62 20.91 -32.89 -11.73
CA LEU A 62 20.22 -32.20 -10.63
C LEU A 62 21.18 -32.01 -9.44
N SER A 63 22.39 -31.54 -9.72
CA SER A 63 23.08 -30.67 -8.77
C SER A 63 22.22 -29.43 -8.56
N LEU A 64 21.84 -29.14 -7.32
CA LEU A 64 21.09 -27.94 -6.96
C LEU A 64 21.87 -26.70 -7.41
N LEU A 65 21.45 -26.11 -8.53
CA LEU A 65 21.63 -24.69 -8.75
C LEU A 65 20.61 -24.01 -7.84
N ASP A 66 21.07 -23.60 -6.66
CA ASP A 66 20.41 -22.50 -5.95
C ASP A 66 20.44 -21.30 -6.90
N THR A 67 19.35 -21.09 -7.63
CA THR A 67 19.11 -19.83 -8.32
C THR A 67 18.81 -18.78 -7.26
N THR A 68 19.88 -18.28 -6.64
CA THR A 68 19.87 -17.04 -5.88
C THR A 68 19.36 -15.95 -6.82
N LEU A 69 18.08 -15.63 -6.68
CA LEU A 69 17.44 -14.54 -7.41
C LEU A 69 18.18 -13.26 -7.04
N ALA A 70 19.01 -12.75 -7.94
CA ALA A 70 19.84 -11.58 -7.69
C ALA A 70 18.97 -10.39 -7.27
N LEU A 71 19.39 -9.70 -6.20
CA LEU A 71 18.63 -8.58 -5.63
C LEU A 71 18.33 -7.52 -6.70
N SER A 72 17.06 -7.17 -6.80
CA SER A 72 16.51 -6.25 -7.79
C SER A 72 15.90 -5.04 -7.09
N TYR A 73 16.76 -4.06 -6.80
CA TYR A 73 16.49 -2.89 -5.95
C TYR A 73 15.47 -1.87 -6.52
N GLY A 74 14.56 -2.27 -7.42
CA GLY A 74 13.52 -1.43 -8.03
C GLY A 74 14.02 -0.34 -9.01
N PHE A 75 15.31 0.00 -8.96
CA PHE A 75 16.01 0.96 -9.82
C PHE A 75 17.46 0.48 -10.05
N PRO A 76 18.08 0.71 -11.23
CA PRO A 76 19.40 0.17 -11.57
C PRO A 76 20.54 1.05 -11.01
N TYR A 77 20.64 1.14 -9.68
CA TYR A 77 21.68 1.86 -8.95
C TYR A 77 23.11 1.45 -9.36
N GLY A 78 24.08 2.35 -9.16
CA GLY A 78 25.44 2.24 -9.72
C GLY A 78 25.53 2.53 -11.22
N SER A 79 24.54 2.12 -12.02
CA SER A 79 24.52 2.32 -13.49
C SER A 79 23.75 3.56 -13.94
N GLN A 80 22.63 3.89 -13.29
CA GLN A 80 21.86 5.11 -13.53
C GLN A 80 21.97 6.04 -12.33
N LYS A 81 22.04 7.35 -12.57
CA LYS A 81 22.12 8.36 -11.51
C LYS A 81 20.75 8.68 -10.91
N ILE A 82 20.73 8.87 -9.59
CA ILE A 82 19.61 9.44 -8.86
C ILE A 82 19.53 10.94 -9.18
N ARG A 83 18.36 11.41 -9.59
CA ARG A 83 18.03 12.83 -9.80
C ARG A 83 16.64 13.07 -9.24
N GLY A 84 16.52 13.84 -8.17
CA GLY A 84 15.23 14.03 -7.52
C GLY A 84 15.08 15.36 -6.80
N VAL A 85 13.92 15.49 -6.16
CA VAL A 85 13.60 16.60 -5.27
C VAL A 85 12.96 16.09 -3.97
N ASN A 86 13.16 16.84 -2.90
CA ASN A 86 12.44 16.65 -1.66
C ASN A 86 11.03 17.26 -1.76
N LEU A 87 10.06 16.62 -1.09
CA LEU A 87 8.69 17.09 -0.94
C LEU A 87 8.50 17.78 0.42
N GLY A 88 9.43 18.68 0.76
CA GLY A 88 9.51 19.38 2.04
C GLY A 88 8.28 20.24 2.36
N GLY A 89 8.08 20.53 3.65
CA GLY A 89 6.92 21.25 4.15
C GLY A 89 5.55 20.57 3.98
N TRP A 90 5.46 19.33 3.45
CA TRP A 90 4.16 18.69 3.16
C TRP A 90 3.57 17.89 4.33
N LEU A 91 4.19 16.77 4.69
CA LEU A 91 3.72 15.87 5.76
C LEU A 91 4.48 16.10 7.09
N VAL A 92 5.38 17.09 7.08
CA VAL A 92 5.97 17.79 8.22
C VAL A 92 5.95 19.27 7.86
N LEU A 93 5.52 20.15 8.78
CA LEU A 93 5.50 21.60 8.57
C LEU A 93 6.82 22.26 8.95
N GLU A 94 7.35 23.10 8.06
CA GLU A 94 8.53 23.93 8.30
C GLU A 94 8.18 25.42 8.17
N PRO A 95 8.49 26.27 9.16
CA PRO A 95 8.13 27.69 9.14
C PRO A 95 8.68 28.48 7.96
N TRP A 96 9.77 28.02 7.35
CA TRP A 96 10.43 28.72 6.24
C TRP A 96 9.90 28.31 4.86
N ILE A 97 9.38 27.08 4.72
CA ILE A 97 8.77 26.60 3.48
C ILE A 97 7.33 27.11 3.36
N THR A 98 6.56 27.05 4.44
CA THR A 98 5.15 27.50 4.50
C THR A 98 4.88 28.52 5.61
N PRO A 99 5.56 29.69 5.61
CA PRO A 99 5.39 30.73 6.62
C PRO A 99 3.94 31.22 6.79
N SER A 100 3.08 31.12 5.77
CA SER A 100 1.68 31.54 5.88
C SER A 100 0.92 30.76 6.95
N ILE A 101 1.17 29.45 7.10
CA ILE A 101 0.52 28.60 8.11
C ILE A 101 0.86 29.08 9.52
N PHE A 102 2.10 29.53 9.73
CA PHE A 102 2.61 29.99 11.02
C PHE A 102 2.20 31.45 11.31
N ASP A 103 2.24 32.34 10.31
CA ASP A 103 1.91 33.76 10.48
C ASP A 103 0.41 34.01 10.62
N ASN A 104 -0.42 33.28 9.89
CA ASN A 104 -1.88 33.38 10.01
C ASN A 104 -2.42 32.91 11.37
N THR A 105 -1.61 32.29 12.22
CA THR A 105 -1.98 31.98 13.61
C THR A 105 -2.08 33.21 14.52
N GLY A 106 -1.40 34.31 14.16
CA GLY A 106 -1.22 35.48 15.04
C GLY A 106 -0.39 35.22 16.31
N ASN A 107 0.11 34.00 16.54
CA ASN A 107 0.79 33.60 17.77
C ASN A 107 2.29 33.35 17.50
N PRO A 108 3.21 34.15 18.04
CA PRO A 108 4.65 33.99 17.81
C PRO A 108 5.26 32.77 18.54
N ASN A 109 4.55 32.18 19.51
CA ASN A 109 5.00 30.99 20.24
C ASN A 109 4.83 29.69 19.44
N ILE A 110 4.13 29.74 18.30
CA ILE A 110 4.03 28.63 17.35
C ILE A 110 5.25 28.69 16.44
N VAL A 111 6.22 27.82 16.67
CA VAL A 111 7.56 27.85 16.04
C VAL A 111 7.90 26.58 15.26
N ASP A 112 7.08 25.54 15.37
CA ASP A 112 7.21 24.20 14.76
C ASP A 112 5.82 23.51 14.73
N GLU A 113 5.72 22.29 14.18
CA GLU A 113 4.43 21.57 14.11
C GLU A 113 3.91 21.13 15.49
N TYR A 114 4.81 20.79 16.44
CA TYR A 114 4.46 20.46 17.82
C TYR A 114 3.73 21.62 18.51
N THR A 115 4.32 22.82 18.46
CA THR A 115 3.73 24.03 19.05
C THR A 115 2.52 24.53 18.28
N PHE A 116 2.43 24.28 16.96
CA PHE A 116 1.20 24.49 16.19
C PHE A 116 0.05 23.65 16.76
N GLY A 117 0.25 22.34 16.94
CA GLY A 117 -0.72 21.47 17.58
C GLY A 117 -1.01 21.81 19.05
N GLN A 118 -0.01 22.33 19.78
CA GLN A 118 -0.15 22.69 21.20
C GLN A 118 -0.97 23.97 21.43
N PHE A 119 -0.83 24.98 20.55
CA PHE A 119 -1.41 26.31 20.77
C PHE A 119 -2.56 26.66 19.83
N GLN A 120 -2.83 25.88 18.78
CA GLN A 120 -4.10 25.92 18.06
C GLN A 120 -5.10 24.94 18.67
N SER A 121 -6.38 25.29 18.65
CA SER A 121 -7.42 24.29 18.94
C SER A 121 -7.49 23.27 17.79
N HIS A 122 -7.71 21.99 18.12
CA HIS A 122 -7.81 20.92 17.13
C HIS A 122 -8.85 21.21 16.03
N SER A 123 -9.94 21.91 16.38
CA SER A 123 -10.98 22.40 15.45
C SER A 123 -10.49 23.40 14.41
N THR A 124 -9.41 24.13 14.69
CA THR A 124 -8.79 25.12 13.79
C THR A 124 -7.60 24.51 13.06
N ALA A 125 -6.75 23.76 13.77
CA ALA A 125 -5.57 23.12 13.22
C ALA A 125 -5.90 22.01 12.21
N LEU A 126 -6.88 21.14 12.48
CA LEU A 126 -7.21 20.03 11.57
C LEU A 126 -7.67 20.53 10.18
N PRO A 127 -8.59 21.51 10.03
CA PRO A 127 -8.94 22.03 8.70
C PRO A 127 -7.78 22.71 7.97
N ILE A 128 -6.88 23.40 8.68
CA ILE A 128 -5.68 24.01 8.07
C ILE A 128 -4.77 22.91 7.51
N LEU A 129 -4.45 21.89 8.31
CA LEU A 129 -3.64 20.75 7.90
C LEU A 129 -4.30 19.94 6.77
N GLN A 130 -5.61 19.69 6.85
CA GLN A 130 -6.34 19.00 5.78
C GLN A 130 -6.36 19.79 4.46
N ASN A 131 -6.51 21.12 4.50
CA ASN A 131 -6.38 21.95 3.31
C ASN A 131 -4.96 21.84 2.75
N HIS A 132 -3.96 22.10 3.59
CA HIS A 132 -2.54 22.02 3.26
C HIS A 132 -2.15 20.68 2.62
N TRP A 133 -2.49 19.55 3.25
CA TRP A 133 -2.18 18.23 2.70
C TRP A 133 -2.86 17.95 1.35
N ASN A 134 -4.03 18.53 1.08
CA ASN A 134 -4.72 18.40 -0.21
C ASN A 134 -4.23 19.36 -1.30
N THR A 135 -3.65 20.52 -0.95
CA THR A 135 -3.28 21.56 -1.93
C THR A 135 -1.79 21.81 -2.09
N TRP A 136 -0.95 21.39 -1.12
CA TRP A 136 0.49 21.67 -1.16
C TRP A 136 1.21 20.80 -2.19
N ILE A 137 1.20 19.47 -2.07
CA ILE A 137 1.67 18.57 -3.13
C ILE A 137 0.50 17.78 -3.71
N THR A 138 0.44 17.74 -5.03
CA THR A 138 -0.67 17.18 -5.80
C THR A 138 -0.19 16.24 -6.93
N GLU A 139 -1.11 15.55 -7.58
CA GLU A 139 -0.83 14.74 -8.79
C GLU A 139 -0.10 15.55 -9.89
N SER A 140 -0.38 16.86 -10.01
CA SER A 140 0.26 17.72 -11.00
C SER A 140 1.69 18.10 -10.65
N ASP A 141 2.07 18.11 -9.37
CA ASP A 141 3.46 18.28 -8.94
C ASP A 141 4.30 17.06 -9.36
N PHE A 142 3.79 15.84 -9.15
CA PHE A 142 4.45 14.62 -9.61
C PHE A 142 4.59 14.56 -11.14
N ALA A 143 3.56 14.98 -11.87
CA ALA A 143 3.63 15.12 -13.33
C ALA A 143 4.71 16.12 -13.77
N ALA A 144 4.83 17.26 -13.08
CA ALA A 144 5.83 18.29 -13.38
C ALA A 144 7.27 17.86 -13.02
N ILE A 145 7.45 17.12 -11.91
CA ILE A 145 8.72 16.52 -11.48
C ILE A 145 9.22 15.53 -12.56
N ALA A 146 8.35 14.64 -13.04
CA ALA A 146 8.70 13.71 -14.12
C ALA A 146 8.97 14.44 -15.46
N ALA A 147 8.19 15.49 -15.78
CA ALA A 147 8.41 16.32 -16.96
C ALA A 147 9.73 17.13 -16.93
N ALA A 148 10.32 17.32 -15.74
CA ALA A 148 11.66 17.89 -15.55
C ALA A 148 12.80 16.86 -15.67
N GLY A 149 12.50 15.61 -16.09
CA GLY A 149 13.50 14.56 -16.29
C GLY A 149 14.09 14.00 -14.98
N LEU A 150 13.42 14.24 -13.85
CA LEU A 150 13.75 13.65 -12.55
C LEU A 150 13.22 12.21 -12.49
N ASN A 151 13.84 11.38 -11.63
CA ASN A 151 13.50 9.97 -11.48
C ASN A 151 13.21 9.53 -10.02
N HIS A 152 13.48 10.38 -9.04
CA HIS A 152 13.18 10.14 -7.61
C HIS A 152 12.47 11.33 -6.96
N VAL A 153 11.69 11.05 -5.93
CA VAL A 153 11.28 12.00 -4.88
C VAL A 153 11.66 11.44 -3.52
N ARG A 154 12.08 12.30 -2.59
CA ARG A 154 12.23 11.99 -1.15
C ARG A 154 11.07 12.64 -0.41
N LEU A 155 10.38 11.85 0.41
CA LEU A 155 9.14 12.23 1.08
C LEU A 155 9.33 12.19 2.60
N PRO A 156 9.66 13.34 3.22
CA PRO A 156 9.63 13.53 4.66
C PRO A 156 8.26 13.16 5.25
N ILE A 157 8.26 12.37 6.32
CA ILE A 157 7.08 12.13 7.17
C ILE A 157 7.49 12.04 8.65
N GLY A 158 6.72 12.70 9.53
CA GLY A 158 6.96 12.68 10.97
C GLY A 158 6.41 11.43 11.66
N TYR A 159 7.02 11.01 12.77
CA TYR A 159 6.57 9.84 13.55
C TYR A 159 5.10 9.91 13.99
N TRP A 160 4.59 11.13 14.22
CA TRP A 160 3.23 11.39 14.65
C TRP A 160 2.16 10.98 13.61
N ALA A 161 2.54 10.81 12.35
CA ALA A 161 1.67 10.18 11.35
C ALA A 161 1.28 8.73 11.71
N PHE A 162 2.01 8.08 12.63
CA PHE A 162 1.80 6.71 13.06
C PHE A 162 1.46 6.57 14.55
N ASP A 163 2.07 7.39 15.41
CA ASP A 163 1.96 7.25 16.87
C ASP A 163 2.11 8.58 17.62
N VAL A 164 1.10 8.91 18.45
CA VAL A 164 1.09 10.05 19.40
C VAL A 164 0.74 9.58 20.83
N SER A 165 0.99 8.31 21.15
CA SER A 165 0.66 7.69 22.44
C SER A 165 1.47 8.22 23.64
N GLY A 166 2.49 9.05 23.41
CA GLY A 166 3.19 9.81 24.45
C GLY A 166 2.39 11.03 24.95
N GLY A 167 1.23 11.33 24.33
CA GLY A 167 0.43 12.51 24.62
C GLY A 167 0.89 13.75 23.84
N GLU A 168 1.59 13.55 22.73
CA GLU A 168 2.11 14.65 21.91
C GLU A 168 0.96 15.36 21.14
N PRO A 169 1.00 16.69 20.98
CA PRO A 169 -0.14 17.50 20.54
C PRO A 169 -0.36 17.49 19.01
N TYR A 170 0.34 16.63 18.27
CA TYR A 170 0.26 16.55 16.83
C TYR A 170 -1.10 16.03 16.35
N ILE A 171 -1.50 16.44 15.14
CA ILE A 171 -2.73 15.97 14.50
C ILE A 171 -2.39 14.92 13.44
N GLN A 172 -3.06 13.77 13.53
CA GLN A 172 -2.87 12.66 12.59
C GLN A 172 -3.75 12.82 11.34
N GLY A 173 -3.21 12.44 10.19
CA GLY A 173 -3.94 12.43 8.91
C GLY A 173 -3.07 12.26 7.66
N GLN A 174 -1.76 12.09 7.81
CA GLN A 174 -0.75 12.10 6.75
C GLN A 174 -0.74 10.81 5.91
N LEU A 175 -1.08 9.65 6.48
CA LEU A 175 -0.91 8.34 5.82
C LEU A 175 -1.67 8.17 4.48
N PRO A 176 -2.92 8.66 4.31
CA PRO A 176 -3.58 8.68 3.00
C PRO A 176 -2.81 9.48 1.94
N TYR A 177 -2.06 10.51 2.33
CA TYR A 177 -1.27 11.35 1.41
C TYR A 177 0.06 10.69 1.06
N LEU A 178 0.69 9.97 1.99
CA LEU A 178 1.80 9.04 1.70
C LEU A 178 1.37 7.99 0.65
N THR A 179 0.18 7.39 0.79
CA THR A 179 -0.35 6.45 -0.23
C THR A 179 -0.61 7.14 -1.57
N LYS A 180 -1.23 8.34 -1.58
CA LYS A 180 -1.42 9.13 -2.80
C LYS A 180 -0.08 9.39 -3.50
N ALA A 181 0.94 9.80 -2.76
CA ALA A 181 2.28 10.06 -3.28
C ALA A 181 2.92 8.83 -3.96
N VAL A 182 2.79 7.65 -3.36
CA VAL A 182 3.26 6.38 -3.96
C VAL A 182 2.48 6.04 -5.23
N SER A 183 1.15 6.23 -5.24
CA SER A 183 0.31 6.02 -6.43
C SER A 183 0.65 6.99 -7.58
N TRP A 184 0.87 8.27 -7.27
CA TRP A 184 1.30 9.28 -8.24
C TRP A 184 2.71 8.99 -8.76
N ALA A 185 3.65 8.57 -7.90
CA ALA A 185 4.98 8.16 -8.32
C ALA A 185 4.93 6.98 -9.30
N GLN A 186 4.11 5.96 -9.01
CA GLN A 186 3.88 4.82 -9.90
C GLN A 186 3.33 5.26 -11.27
N THR A 187 2.37 6.20 -11.27
CA THR A 187 1.73 6.74 -12.49
C THR A 187 2.74 7.45 -13.40
N TYR A 188 3.68 8.21 -12.82
CA TYR A 188 4.67 8.99 -13.56
C TYR A 188 6.06 8.34 -13.65
N GLY A 189 6.19 7.06 -13.24
CA GLY A 189 7.44 6.29 -13.31
C GLY A 189 8.54 6.72 -12.32
N LEU A 190 8.20 7.59 -11.37
CA LEU A 190 9.09 8.09 -10.32
C LEU A 190 9.29 7.03 -9.22
N LYS A 191 10.44 7.10 -8.54
CA LYS A 191 10.72 6.33 -7.32
C LYS A 191 10.50 7.17 -6.07
N VAL A 192 10.01 6.58 -5.00
CA VAL A 192 9.83 7.22 -3.69
C VAL A 192 10.89 6.70 -2.72
N ILE A 193 11.63 7.61 -2.11
CA ILE A 193 12.33 7.38 -0.84
C ILE A 193 11.39 7.86 0.25
N VAL A 194 10.94 6.96 1.12
CA VAL A 194 10.14 7.34 2.30
C VAL A 194 11.10 7.59 3.46
N ASP A 195 11.03 8.78 4.05
CA ASP A 195 12.01 9.30 5.01
C ASP A 195 11.32 9.65 6.33
N LEU A 196 11.74 8.99 7.43
CA LEU A 196 11.25 9.30 8.78
C LEU A 196 11.98 10.55 9.30
N HIS A 197 11.39 11.71 9.02
CA HIS A 197 12.07 13.00 9.11
C HIS A 197 12.17 13.57 10.53
N GLY A 198 11.29 13.12 11.44
CA GLY A 198 11.29 13.49 12.85
C GLY A 198 10.93 12.32 13.74
N ALA A 199 11.68 12.14 14.84
CA ALA A 199 11.48 11.08 15.83
C ALA A 199 10.99 11.62 17.19
N PRO A 200 10.43 10.77 18.08
CA PRO A 200 9.93 11.21 19.39
C PRO A 200 11.02 11.89 20.23
N GLY A 201 10.71 13.08 20.76
CA GLY A 201 11.64 13.89 21.55
C GLY A 201 12.79 14.54 20.76
N SER A 202 12.71 14.54 19.43
CA SER A 202 13.69 15.04 18.45
C SER A 202 15.05 14.35 18.47
N GLN A 203 15.61 14.15 17.27
CA GLN A 203 16.96 13.62 17.03
C GLN A 203 18.04 14.70 16.78
N ASN A 204 17.65 15.97 16.66
CA ASN A 204 18.54 17.09 16.31
C ASN A 204 18.21 18.44 17.00
N GLY A 205 16.99 18.60 17.54
CA GLY A 205 16.53 19.85 18.13
C GLY A 205 16.05 20.91 17.13
N PHE A 206 15.99 20.59 15.83
CA PHE A 206 15.52 21.50 14.77
C PHE A 206 13.99 21.47 14.65
N ASP A 207 13.40 22.50 14.02
CA ASP A 207 11.97 22.50 13.69
C ASP A 207 11.62 21.52 12.56
N ASN A 208 12.56 21.16 11.68
CA ASN A 208 12.37 20.10 10.68
C ASN A 208 12.02 18.73 11.29
N SER A 209 12.40 18.45 12.55
CA SER A 209 12.01 17.21 13.24
C SER A 209 10.58 17.27 13.81
N GLY A 210 9.82 18.34 13.55
CA GLY A 210 8.51 18.64 14.11
C GLY A 210 8.52 19.34 15.48
N GLN A 211 9.65 19.31 16.21
CA GLN A 211 9.75 19.83 17.57
C GLN A 211 11.16 20.42 17.84
N ARG A 212 11.26 21.75 17.82
CA ARG A 212 12.49 22.49 18.06
C ARG A 212 12.84 22.48 19.55
N LEU A 213 13.97 21.87 19.91
CA LEU A 213 14.40 21.69 21.31
C LEU A 213 15.84 22.15 21.51
N PRO A 214 16.16 22.87 22.60
CA PRO A 214 17.55 23.21 22.96
C PRO A 214 18.36 22.00 23.48
N SER A 215 17.72 20.83 23.60
CA SER A 215 18.33 19.57 24.01
C SER A 215 17.45 18.41 23.51
N PRO A 216 17.76 17.79 22.35
CA PRO A 216 17.04 16.62 21.85
C PRO A 216 17.16 15.42 22.82
N THR A 217 16.15 14.56 22.84
CA THR A 217 15.98 13.48 23.84
C THR A 217 15.76 12.09 23.24
N TRP A 218 15.74 11.95 21.92
CA TRP A 218 15.64 10.65 21.24
C TRP A 218 16.72 9.67 21.70
N GLN A 219 17.97 10.11 21.73
CA GLN A 219 19.16 9.37 22.15
C GLN A 219 19.27 9.11 23.67
N THR A 220 18.46 9.78 24.49
CA THR A 220 18.44 9.60 25.96
C THR A 220 17.25 8.76 26.44
N SER A 221 16.27 8.51 25.57
CA SER A 221 15.06 7.73 25.86
C SER A 221 14.98 6.47 24.99
N GLN A 222 15.26 5.30 25.57
CA GLN A 222 15.08 4.02 24.87
C GLN A 222 13.62 3.83 24.40
N THR A 223 12.64 4.41 25.11
CA THR A 223 11.23 4.44 24.68
C THR A 223 11.06 5.17 23.35
N ASN A 224 11.79 6.27 23.13
CA ASN A 224 11.72 7.04 21.89
C ASN A 224 12.36 6.24 20.75
N VAL A 225 13.54 5.66 20.97
CA VAL A 225 14.21 4.77 19.99
C VAL A 225 13.28 3.59 19.63
N ASN A 226 12.69 2.91 20.61
CA ASN A 226 11.78 1.78 20.37
C ASN A 226 10.53 2.16 19.58
N ARG A 227 9.95 3.34 19.82
CA ARG A 227 8.82 3.87 19.03
C ARG A 227 9.24 4.18 17.59
N THR A 228 10.45 4.72 17.40
CA THR A 228 11.04 5.00 16.09
C THR A 228 11.27 3.69 15.29
N ASP A 229 11.80 2.65 15.94
CA ASP A 229 12.00 1.32 15.33
C ASP A 229 10.66 0.65 14.94
N ALA A 230 9.66 0.71 15.82
CA ALA A 230 8.32 0.18 15.54
C ALA A 230 7.66 0.86 14.32
N ILE A 231 7.94 2.14 14.08
CA ILE A 231 7.47 2.89 12.91
C ILE A 231 8.21 2.46 11.64
N ILE A 232 9.53 2.28 11.69
CA ILE A 232 10.30 1.75 10.55
C ILE A 232 9.88 0.32 10.20
N LYS A 233 9.60 -0.53 11.20
CA LYS A 233 9.01 -1.85 10.99
C LYS A 233 7.64 -1.77 10.30
N LYS A 234 6.79 -0.81 10.71
CA LYS A 234 5.47 -0.58 10.09
C LYS A 234 5.59 -0.09 8.65
N LEU A 235 6.48 0.85 8.37
CA LEU A 235 6.81 1.34 7.02
C LEU A 235 7.37 0.22 6.13
N ALA A 236 8.29 -0.58 6.64
CA ALA A 236 8.85 -1.72 5.92
C ALA A 236 7.78 -2.78 5.58
N SER A 237 6.88 -3.12 6.52
CA SER A 237 5.72 -3.98 6.24
C SER A 237 4.75 -3.36 5.23
N MET A 238 4.52 -2.03 5.26
CA MET A 238 3.60 -1.35 4.33
C MET A 238 4.07 -1.43 2.87
N PHE A 239 5.38 -1.41 2.63
CA PHE A 239 5.96 -1.35 1.28
C PHE A 239 6.76 -2.60 0.88
N ALA A 240 6.70 -3.69 1.66
CA ALA A 240 7.47 -4.91 1.45
C ALA A 240 7.33 -5.54 0.05
N GLY A 241 6.16 -5.43 -0.58
CA GLY A 241 5.89 -5.89 -1.94
C GLY A 241 6.00 -4.80 -3.02
N GLN A 242 6.35 -3.56 -2.65
CA GLN A 242 6.23 -2.38 -3.52
C GLN A 242 7.59 -1.75 -3.92
N THR A 243 8.71 -2.49 -3.80
CA THR A 243 10.06 -2.00 -4.15
C THR A 243 10.18 -1.40 -5.56
N ASN A 244 9.33 -1.80 -6.50
CA ASN A 244 9.26 -1.22 -7.85
C ASN A 244 8.90 0.29 -7.85
N VAL A 245 8.27 0.81 -6.79
CA VAL A 245 7.88 2.22 -6.64
C VAL A 245 8.49 2.85 -5.38
N VAL A 246 8.59 2.09 -4.29
CA VAL A 246 9.27 2.48 -3.04
C VAL A 246 10.56 1.64 -2.88
N PRO A 247 11.61 1.89 -3.68
CA PRO A 247 12.85 1.10 -3.62
C PRO A 247 13.68 1.35 -2.36
N VAL A 248 13.41 2.43 -1.61
CA VAL A 248 14.23 2.89 -0.49
C VAL A 248 13.37 3.31 0.69
N ILE A 249 13.83 2.96 1.91
CA ILE A 249 13.38 3.60 3.16
C ILE A 249 14.60 4.23 3.84
N ALA A 250 14.49 5.51 4.21
CA ALA A 250 15.46 6.21 5.05
C ALA A 250 14.95 6.19 6.52
N PRO A 251 15.62 5.46 7.44
CA PRO A 251 15.03 5.19 8.74
C PRO A 251 15.07 6.36 9.75
N LEU A 252 15.92 7.37 9.56
CA LEU A 252 15.89 8.62 10.33
C LEU A 252 16.67 9.74 9.64
N ASN A 253 16.06 10.91 9.48
CA ASN A 253 16.73 12.10 8.98
C ASN A 253 17.65 12.75 10.04
N GLU A 254 18.81 13.26 9.63
CA GLU A 254 19.66 14.18 10.41
C GLU A 254 19.85 13.92 11.93
N PRO A 255 20.18 12.72 12.43
CA PRO A 255 20.60 12.56 13.81
C PRO A 255 21.86 13.40 14.10
N ALA A 256 21.80 14.27 15.11
CA ALA A 256 22.81 15.29 15.42
C ALA A 256 24.12 14.72 16.02
N GLY A 257 24.90 13.99 15.24
CA GLY A 257 26.12 13.30 15.70
C GLY A 257 27.20 14.21 16.32
N TYR A 258 27.14 15.53 16.10
CA TYR A 258 28.00 16.52 16.75
C TYR A 258 27.71 16.69 18.26
N ASP A 259 26.53 16.30 18.76
CA ASP A 259 26.18 16.32 20.20
C ASP A 259 26.92 15.21 21.00
N GLY A 260 27.70 14.37 20.33
CA GLY A 260 28.74 13.54 20.96
C GLY A 260 28.51 12.03 20.88
N SER A 261 29.22 11.29 21.73
CA SER A 261 29.32 9.82 21.61
C SER A 261 28.02 9.07 21.88
N GLN A 262 27.09 9.64 22.66
CA GLN A 262 25.81 8.98 22.95
C GLN A 262 24.89 8.91 21.73
N ILE A 263 24.64 10.04 21.06
CA ILE A 263 23.84 10.10 19.83
C ILE A 263 24.46 9.20 18.75
N LEU A 264 25.77 9.29 18.53
CA LEU A 264 26.48 8.43 17.56
C LEU A 264 26.36 6.92 17.89
N SER A 265 26.43 6.54 19.16
CA SER A 265 26.28 5.13 19.57
C SER A 265 24.86 4.61 19.36
N VAL A 266 23.84 5.41 19.71
CA VAL A 266 22.42 5.07 19.49
C VAL A 266 22.12 4.98 18.00
N THR A 267 22.54 5.97 17.21
CA THR A 267 22.36 5.98 15.74
C THR A 267 23.00 4.76 15.08
N ARG A 268 24.24 4.38 15.47
CA ARG A 268 24.91 3.18 14.91
C ARG A 268 24.19 1.87 15.23
N GLN A 269 23.61 1.74 16.43
CA GLN A 269 22.79 0.56 16.77
C GLN A 269 21.47 0.58 15.99
N TYR A 270 20.80 1.74 15.98
CA TYR A 270 19.53 1.95 15.30
C TYR A 270 19.59 1.67 13.79
N TRP A 271 20.73 1.93 13.13
CA TRP A 271 20.98 1.52 11.75
C TRP A 271 20.97 0.00 11.57
N TYR A 272 21.57 -0.79 12.47
CA TYR A 272 21.52 -2.25 12.40
C TYR A 272 20.10 -2.79 12.62
N ASP A 273 19.37 -2.22 13.59
CA ASP A 273 17.99 -2.62 13.88
C ASP A 273 17.06 -2.28 12.70
N SER A 274 17.22 -1.08 12.13
CA SER A 274 16.52 -0.64 10.92
C SER A 274 16.83 -1.49 9.70
N TYR A 275 18.08 -1.93 9.51
CA TYR A 275 18.42 -2.88 8.45
C TYR A 275 17.69 -4.21 8.65
N GLY A 276 17.62 -4.72 9.88
CA GLY A 276 16.82 -5.89 10.22
C GLY A 276 15.35 -5.73 9.81
N ASN A 277 14.71 -4.63 10.20
CA ASN A 277 13.31 -4.37 9.89
C ASN A 277 13.04 -4.10 8.40
N ILE A 278 13.90 -3.35 7.69
CA ILE A 278 13.72 -2.98 6.27
C ILE A 278 14.09 -4.13 5.32
N ARG A 279 15.17 -4.89 5.63
CA ARG A 279 15.60 -6.03 4.81
C ARG A 279 14.87 -7.33 5.12
N TYR A 280 14.19 -7.49 6.27
CA TYR A 280 13.44 -8.71 6.60
C TYR A 280 11.99 -8.42 7.09
N PRO A 281 11.17 -7.68 6.33
CA PRO A 281 9.85 -7.21 6.77
C PRO A 281 8.80 -8.32 6.89
N PHE A 282 9.02 -9.47 6.25
CA PHE A 282 8.03 -10.55 6.10
C PHE A 282 7.83 -11.40 7.36
N GLY A 283 8.54 -11.12 8.47
CA GLY A 283 8.50 -11.95 9.69
C GLY A 283 9.17 -13.32 9.54
N THR A 284 9.91 -13.53 8.45
CA THR A 284 10.66 -14.75 8.12
C THR A 284 12.12 -14.38 7.79
N SER A 285 12.96 -15.37 7.47
CA SER A 285 14.31 -15.12 6.94
C SER A 285 14.33 -14.65 5.48
N GLN A 286 13.18 -14.36 4.86
CA GLN A 286 13.12 -13.84 3.49
C GLN A 286 13.64 -12.40 3.46
N GLN A 287 14.64 -12.18 2.61
CA GLN A 287 15.23 -10.86 2.38
C GLN A 287 14.36 -10.04 1.40
N SER A 288 14.22 -8.74 1.66
CA SER A 288 13.55 -7.76 0.80
C SER A 288 14.53 -7.11 -0.18
N ASN A 289 14.02 -6.71 -1.34
CA ASN A 289 14.76 -5.90 -2.31
C ASN A 289 14.82 -4.40 -1.93
N THR A 290 14.11 -3.95 -0.90
CA THR A 290 14.15 -2.55 -0.45
C THR A 290 15.53 -2.20 0.12
N VAL A 291 16.06 -1.04 -0.28
CA VAL A 291 17.35 -0.48 0.15
C VAL A 291 17.18 0.35 1.43
N VAL A 292 18.17 0.29 2.31
CA VAL A 292 18.25 1.11 3.53
C VAL A 292 19.07 2.37 3.24
N MET A 293 18.58 3.56 3.56
CA MET A 293 19.30 4.83 3.33
C MET A 293 19.59 5.53 4.66
N ILE A 294 20.80 5.32 5.21
CA ILE A 294 21.21 5.84 6.51
C ILE A 294 21.86 7.23 6.39
N HIS A 295 21.46 8.19 7.22
CA HIS A 295 22.11 9.52 7.23
C HIS A 295 23.51 9.46 7.85
N ASP A 296 24.45 10.28 7.36
CA ASP A 296 25.85 10.30 7.80
C ASP A 296 26.08 10.81 9.25
N ALA A 297 25.03 11.30 9.90
CA ALA A 297 25.03 11.89 11.25
C ALA A 297 25.98 13.10 11.41
N PHE A 298 26.12 13.91 10.36
CA PHE A 298 27.04 15.04 10.25
C PHE A 298 28.51 14.65 10.45
N GLN A 299 28.85 13.38 10.19
CA GLN A 299 30.21 12.86 10.26
C GLN A 299 30.86 12.83 8.86
N PRO A 300 32.19 13.01 8.74
CA PRO A 300 32.89 12.76 7.49
C PRO A 300 32.67 11.31 7.05
N LEU A 301 32.56 11.06 5.74
CA LEU A 301 32.18 9.74 5.19
C LEU A 301 33.10 8.60 5.67
N THR A 302 34.37 8.88 5.96
CA THR A 302 35.35 7.94 6.52
C THR A 302 35.04 7.46 7.95
N TYR A 303 34.15 8.14 8.70
CA TYR A 303 33.62 7.64 9.98
C TYR A 303 32.82 6.32 9.82
N TRP A 304 32.30 6.11 8.60
CA TRP A 304 31.53 4.93 8.21
C TRP A 304 32.41 3.85 7.56
N ASP A 305 33.73 4.01 7.53
CA ASP A 305 34.67 3.00 7.01
C ASP A 305 34.51 1.67 7.77
N ASN A 306 34.30 0.59 7.02
CA ASN A 306 34.00 -0.76 7.54
C ASN A 306 32.71 -0.88 8.37
N PHE A 307 31.83 0.12 8.38
CA PHE A 307 30.45 -0.04 8.85
C PHE A 307 29.63 -0.75 7.77
N MET A 308 28.78 -1.71 8.17
CA MET A 308 27.95 -2.52 7.26
C MET A 308 28.71 -3.07 6.02
N PRO A 309 29.78 -3.88 6.18
CA PRO A 309 30.56 -4.37 5.04
C PRO A 309 29.88 -5.52 4.27
N TYR A 310 29.94 -5.44 2.94
CA TYR A 310 29.64 -6.54 2.02
C TYR A 310 30.53 -7.77 2.30
N PRO A 311 30.05 -9.03 2.20
CA PRO A 311 28.72 -9.46 1.75
C PRO A 311 27.64 -9.50 2.83
N ASN A 312 27.98 -9.23 4.09
CA ASN A 312 27.04 -9.40 5.21
C ASN A 312 25.95 -8.32 5.23
N TRP A 313 26.24 -7.16 4.66
CA TRP A 313 25.31 -6.04 4.52
C TRP A 313 25.35 -5.55 3.08
N GLU A 314 24.19 -5.54 2.43
CA GLU A 314 24.00 -5.21 1.02
C GLU A 314 22.73 -4.38 0.85
N GLY A 315 22.59 -3.62 -0.23
CA GLY A 315 21.47 -2.68 -0.37
C GLY A 315 21.43 -1.62 0.74
N VAL A 316 22.56 -0.93 0.96
CA VAL A 316 22.70 0.20 1.90
C VAL A 316 23.24 1.43 1.17
N PHE A 317 22.60 2.58 1.38
CA PHE A 317 23.11 3.91 1.03
C PHE A 317 23.52 4.68 2.27
N ILE A 318 24.56 5.51 2.14
CA ILE A 318 24.71 6.71 2.96
C ILE A 318 23.94 7.86 2.28
N ASP A 319 23.12 8.57 3.04
CA ASP A 319 22.61 9.90 2.71
C ASP A 319 23.52 10.95 3.36
N THR A 320 23.93 11.97 2.59
CA THR A 320 24.79 13.05 3.05
C THR A 320 24.27 14.41 2.59
N HIS A 321 24.19 15.37 3.51
CA HIS A 321 23.56 16.66 3.28
C HIS A 321 24.63 17.73 3.05
N ILE A 322 24.63 18.40 1.88
CA ILE A 322 25.71 19.32 1.48
C ILE A 322 25.17 20.74 1.32
N TYR A 323 25.33 21.50 2.41
CA TYR A 323 24.94 22.90 2.54
C TYR A 323 26.15 23.81 2.76
N GLN A 324 26.09 25.06 2.28
CA GLN A 324 27.13 26.10 2.44
C GLN A 324 26.51 27.43 2.90
N MET A 325 25.79 27.43 4.03
CA MET A 325 25.19 28.65 4.59
C MET A 325 24.91 28.63 6.10
N PHE A 326 25.24 27.57 6.82
CA PHE A 326 24.87 27.43 8.24
C PHE A 326 25.98 27.83 9.23
N SER A 327 27.13 28.31 8.71
CA SER A 327 28.17 28.98 9.50
C SER A 327 28.44 30.41 8.99
N ASP A 328 28.98 31.27 9.86
CA ASP A 328 29.47 32.61 9.46
C ASP A 328 30.55 32.51 8.36
N SER A 329 31.41 31.50 8.43
CA SER A 329 32.43 31.22 7.42
C SER A 329 31.86 30.88 6.05
N ASP A 330 30.75 30.14 5.97
CA ASP A 330 30.11 29.81 4.69
C ASP A 330 29.38 31.03 4.10
N ASN A 331 28.68 31.81 4.92
CA ASN A 331 28.01 33.04 4.47
C ASN A 331 29.01 34.11 3.99
N ALA A 332 30.25 34.07 4.47
CA ALA A 332 31.33 34.97 4.06
C ALA A 332 32.06 34.52 2.77
N LEU A 333 31.69 33.38 2.17
CA LEU A 333 32.26 32.94 0.89
C LEU A 333 31.78 33.83 -0.25
N SER A 334 32.67 34.14 -1.19
CA SER A 334 32.27 34.72 -2.47
C SER A 334 31.71 33.65 -3.42
N ASN A 335 30.90 34.07 -4.39
CA ASN A 335 30.29 33.22 -5.42
C ASN A 335 31.28 32.25 -6.10
N SER A 336 32.53 32.67 -6.33
CA SER A 336 33.57 31.80 -6.92
C SER A 336 34.12 30.77 -5.93
N GLN A 337 34.17 31.09 -4.64
CA GLN A 337 34.55 30.13 -3.59
C GLN A 337 33.46 29.07 -3.39
N HIS A 338 32.18 29.43 -3.35
CA HIS A 338 31.07 28.47 -3.33
C HIS A 338 31.15 27.46 -4.48
N ILE A 339 31.34 27.96 -5.71
CA ILE A 339 31.54 27.13 -6.90
C ILE A 339 32.77 26.21 -6.71
N SER A 340 33.91 26.75 -6.26
CA SER A 340 35.12 25.96 -6.03
C SER A 340 34.94 24.88 -4.93
N GLN A 341 34.14 25.15 -3.90
CA GLN A 341 33.85 24.24 -2.78
C GLN A 341 32.83 23.17 -3.17
N ALA A 342 31.88 23.45 -4.07
CA ALA A 342 31.06 22.41 -4.70
C ALA A 342 31.92 21.50 -5.59
N CYS A 343 32.84 22.07 -6.38
CA CYS A 343 33.71 21.33 -7.29
C CYS A 343 34.65 20.32 -6.57
N SER A 344 35.04 20.57 -5.33
CA SER A 344 35.91 19.67 -4.56
C SER A 344 35.18 18.46 -3.97
N GLN A 345 33.85 18.52 -3.77
CA GLN A 345 33.09 17.42 -3.15
C GLN A 345 33.13 16.12 -3.96
N LYS A 346 33.43 16.18 -5.27
CA LYS A 346 33.62 15.00 -6.11
C LYS A 346 34.61 13.99 -5.50
N SER A 347 35.75 14.44 -4.95
CA SER A 347 36.76 13.52 -4.38
C SER A 347 36.35 12.95 -3.03
N ASN A 348 35.54 13.68 -2.25
CA ASN A 348 34.98 13.21 -0.99
C ASN A 348 33.95 12.09 -1.25
N LEU A 349 32.96 12.37 -2.10
CA LEU A 349 31.89 11.44 -2.47
C LEU A 349 32.39 10.16 -3.16
N ALA A 350 33.47 10.26 -3.96
CA ALA A 350 34.10 9.11 -4.62
C ALA A 350 34.99 8.26 -3.68
N GLY A 351 35.31 8.76 -2.48
CA GLY A 351 36.07 8.03 -1.45
C GLY A 351 35.18 7.27 -0.45
N SER A 352 33.86 7.32 -0.60
CA SER A 352 32.91 6.73 0.36
C SER A 352 33.01 5.20 0.41
N PRO A 353 32.94 4.57 1.60
CA PRO A 353 32.97 3.11 1.77
C PRO A 353 31.69 2.40 1.30
N LEU A 354 30.59 3.15 1.15
CA LEU A 354 29.29 2.64 0.70
C LEU A 354 28.80 3.43 -0.53
N TRP A 355 27.75 2.95 -1.18
CA TRP A 355 27.01 3.78 -2.13
C TRP A 355 26.48 5.02 -1.41
N THR A 356 26.61 6.21 -2.01
CA THR A 356 26.24 7.48 -1.38
C THR A 356 25.43 8.35 -2.32
N VAL A 357 24.37 8.97 -1.81
CA VAL A 357 23.59 10.01 -2.49
C VAL A 357 23.73 11.32 -1.72
N VAL A 358 23.68 12.45 -2.42
CA VAL A 358 23.47 13.75 -1.77
C VAL A 358 21.96 13.98 -1.69
N GLY A 359 21.30 13.49 -0.63
CA GLY A 359 19.84 13.53 -0.50
C GLY A 359 19.27 14.91 -0.16
N GLU A 360 20.12 15.83 0.31
CA GLU A 360 19.76 17.22 0.50
C GLU A 360 20.90 18.19 0.15
N TRP A 361 20.54 19.26 -0.56
CA TRP A 361 21.38 20.40 -0.95
C TRP A 361 20.50 21.45 -1.65
N THR A 362 21.04 22.66 -1.84
CA THR A 362 20.37 23.78 -2.52
C THR A 362 21.38 24.62 -3.32
N PRO A 363 20.98 25.31 -4.41
CA PRO A 363 21.76 26.37 -5.04
C PRO A 363 21.68 27.71 -4.28
N ALA A 364 20.92 27.81 -3.18
CA ALA A 364 21.04 28.93 -2.25
C ALA A 364 22.42 28.94 -1.58
N ALA A 365 22.97 30.13 -1.36
CA ALA A 365 24.35 30.34 -0.91
C ALA A 365 24.45 31.24 0.34
N ASN A 366 23.34 31.48 1.02
CA ASN A 366 23.22 32.33 2.19
C ASN A 366 21.96 31.94 2.97
N ASP A 367 21.91 32.28 4.25
CA ASP A 367 20.80 31.93 5.14
C ASP A 367 19.67 32.99 5.20
N CYS A 368 19.48 33.75 4.12
CA CYS A 368 18.54 34.87 4.07
C CYS A 368 17.05 34.47 4.08
N ALA A 369 16.72 33.22 3.75
CA ALA A 369 15.33 32.79 3.63
C ALA A 369 14.56 32.94 4.95
N LYS A 370 13.36 33.51 4.87
CA LYS A 370 12.56 33.89 6.05
C LYS A 370 12.31 32.66 6.94
N TYR A 371 12.69 32.76 8.22
CA TYR A 371 12.59 31.70 9.22
C TYR A 371 13.44 30.45 8.96
N LEU A 372 14.40 30.46 8.04
CA LEU A 372 15.28 29.31 7.76
C LEU A 372 16.10 28.87 8.99
N ASN A 373 16.57 29.82 9.80
CA ASN A 373 17.23 29.54 11.09
C ASN A 373 16.20 29.26 12.22
N GLY A 374 14.98 28.89 11.86
CA GLY A 374 13.82 28.74 12.72
C GLY A 374 13.01 30.02 12.92
N ARG A 375 11.73 29.87 13.25
CA ARG A 375 10.85 31.03 13.47
C ARG A 375 11.36 31.93 14.61
N GLY A 376 11.39 33.24 14.34
CA GLY A 376 11.87 34.26 15.25
C GLY A 376 13.39 34.51 15.23
N VAL A 377 14.15 33.79 14.40
CA VAL A 377 15.61 33.91 14.28
C VAL A 377 15.99 34.61 12.97
N GLY A 378 17.05 35.44 13.00
CA GLY A 378 17.56 36.19 11.86
C GLY A 378 18.53 35.41 10.97
N SER A 379 19.14 36.11 10.00
CA SER A 379 20.16 35.63 9.07
C SER A 379 21.58 36.03 9.52
N ARG A 380 22.56 35.14 9.36
CA ARG A 380 23.98 35.45 9.54
C ARG A 380 24.47 36.40 8.45
N TYR A 381 24.00 36.19 7.21
CA TYR A 381 24.40 37.00 6.06
C TYR A 381 24.12 38.50 6.24
N ASP A 382 22.96 38.89 6.76
CA ASP A 382 22.65 40.31 7.05
C ASP A 382 23.00 40.78 8.47
N GLY A 383 23.46 39.86 9.33
CA GLY A 383 23.86 40.13 10.72
C GLY A 383 22.72 40.18 11.73
N SER A 384 21.50 39.77 11.37
CA SER A 384 20.36 39.68 12.28
C SER A 384 20.34 38.39 13.13
N TYR A 385 21.14 37.37 12.78
CA TYR A 385 21.35 36.19 13.62
C TYR A 385 22.21 36.54 14.86
N PRO A 386 21.80 36.19 16.09
CA PRO A 386 22.53 36.56 17.30
C PRO A 386 24.00 36.13 17.31
N GLY A 387 24.90 37.11 17.42
CA GLY A 387 26.36 36.90 17.49
C GLY A 387 27.06 36.75 16.14
N SER A 388 26.34 36.78 15.02
CA SER A 388 26.92 36.67 13.67
C SER A 388 27.62 37.95 13.20
N THR A 389 28.56 37.81 12.27
CA THR A 389 29.19 38.95 11.58
C THR A 389 28.52 39.23 10.24
N ARG A 390 27.86 40.39 10.12
CA ARG A 390 27.19 40.83 8.89
C ARG A 390 28.11 40.81 7.66
N VAL A 391 27.70 40.08 6.63
CA VAL A 391 28.38 40.01 5.32
C VAL A 391 27.78 40.99 4.31
N GLY A 392 26.44 41.02 4.18
CA GLY A 392 25.75 41.69 3.08
C GLY A 392 24.32 42.12 3.41
N SER A 393 23.46 42.15 2.41
CA SER A 393 22.01 42.41 2.56
C SER A 393 21.24 41.33 1.82
N CYS A 394 20.18 40.80 2.43
CA CYS A 394 19.31 39.79 1.83
C CYS A 394 18.41 40.31 0.70
N THR A 395 18.37 41.63 0.47
CA THR A 395 17.57 42.28 -0.58
C THR A 395 17.94 41.75 -1.97
N GLY A 396 16.99 41.06 -2.63
CA GLY A 396 17.20 40.49 -3.98
C GLY A 396 18.01 39.20 -4.02
N LEU A 397 18.26 38.58 -2.85
CA LEU A 397 18.90 37.26 -2.72
C LEU A 397 17.91 36.14 -2.29
N THR A 398 16.76 36.52 -1.75
CA THR A 398 15.70 35.60 -1.28
C THR A 398 14.30 36.13 -1.58
N GLY A 399 13.29 35.24 -1.51
CA GLY A 399 11.88 35.55 -1.77
C GLY A 399 11.52 35.29 -3.23
N SER A 400 10.70 36.17 -3.82
CA SER A 400 10.34 36.03 -5.24
C SER A 400 11.52 36.33 -6.16
N ALA A 401 11.75 35.42 -7.12
CA ALA A 401 12.74 35.53 -8.18
C ALA A 401 12.52 36.73 -9.13
N SER A 402 11.37 37.41 -9.06
CA SER A 402 11.15 38.71 -9.71
C SER A 402 12.09 39.81 -9.17
N SER A 403 12.57 39.67 -7.93
CA SER A 403 13.52 40.60 -7.29
C SER A 403 14.99 40.28 -7.60
N PHE A 404 15.29 39.10 -8.12
CA PHE A 404 16.67 38.62 -8.29
C PHE A 404 17.33 39.27 -9.51
N SER A 405 18.51 39.87 -9.30
CA SER A 405 19.32 40.42 -10.38
C SER A 405 19.76 39.34 -11.38
N SER A 406 19.99 39.73 -12.65
CA SER A 406 20.44 38.81 -13.70
C SER A 406 21.79 38.15 -13.38
N SER A 407 22.68 38.87 -12.68
CA SER A 407 23.95 38.32 -12.18
C SER A 407 23.74 37.29 -11.06
N TYR A 408 22.77 37.48 -10.16
CA TYR A 408 22.44 36.47 -9.15
C TYR A 408 21.84 35.22 -9.80
N LYS A 409 20.89 35.36 -10.75
CA LYS A 409 20.37 34.20 -11.52
C LYS A 409 21.47 33.47 -12.30
N THR A 410 22.46 34.20 -12.81
CA THR A 410 23.66 33.61 -13.47
C THR A 410 24.54 32.85 -12.48
N PHE A 411 24.71 33.36 -11.26
CA PHE A 411 25.41 32.64 -10.20
C PHE A 411 24.68 31.37 -9.76
N LEU A 412 23.37 31.45 -9.46
CA LEU A 412 22.55 30.29 -9.11
C LEU A 412 22.69 29.18 -10.17
N ARG A 413 22.69 29.57 -11.46
CA ARG A 413 22.90 28.64 -12.60
C ARG A 413 24.28 27.98 -12.58
N GLN A 414 25.33 28.75 -12.32
CA GLN A 414 26.70 28.25 -12.25
C GLN A 414 26.92 27.32 -11.05
N TYR A 415 26.41 27.70 -9.88
CA TYR A 415 26.57 26.94 -8.65
C TYR A 415 25.79 25.62 -8.69
N TRP A 416 24.53 25.65 -9.16
CA TRP A 416 23.73 24.44 -9.40
C TRP A 416 24.43 23.43 -10.31
N GLU A 417 25.01 23.90 -11.44
CA GLU A 417 25.77 23.02 -12.33
C GLU A 417 27.07 22.49 -11.71
N ALA A 418 27.76 23.29 -10.90
CA ALA A 418 28.96 22.85 -10.19
C ALA A 418 28.65 21.77 -9.14
N GLN A 419 27.52 21.89 -8.45
CA GLN A 419 27.00 20.89 -7.51
C GLN A 419 26.63 19.59 -8.25
N VAL A 420 25.71 19.65 -9.23
CA VAL A 420 25.22 18.47 -9.99
C VAL A 420 26.36 17.71 -10.69
N GLN A 421 27.27 18.42 -11.38
CA GLN A 421 28.42 17.78 -12.04
C GLN A 421 29.33 17.04 -11.04
N SER A 422 29.46 17.57 -9.81
CA SER A 422 30.33 16.99 -8.78
C SER A 422 29.68 15.81 -8.07
N TYR A 423 28.37 15.88 -7.81
CA TYR A 423 27.62 14.82 -7.13
C TYR A 423 27.43 13.59 -8.02
N GLU A 424 27.05 13.78 -9.29
CA GLU A 424 26.93 12.66 -10.25
C GLU A 424 28.28 12.04 -10.62
N ALA A 425 29.34 12.84 -10.68
CA ALA A 425 30.69 12.33 -10.96
C ALA A 425 31.41 11.80 -9.70
N GLY A 426 30.83 12.01 -8.51
CA GLY A 426 31.31 11.52 -7.23
C GLY A 426 30.72 10.16 -6.86
N ASN A 427 29.39 10.06 -6.74
CA ASN A 427 28.72 8.82 -6.32
C ASN A 427 27.34 8.64 -7.00
N GLN A 428 26.27 8.22 -6.31
CA GLN A 428 25.00 7.78 -6.95
C GLN A 428 24.21 8.90 -7.63
N GLY A 429 24.36 10.16 -7.20
CA GLY A 429 23.58 11.29 -7.68
C GLY A 429 23.09 12.15 -6.54
N TRP A 430 21.92 12.78 -6.72
CA TRP A 430 21.48 13.89 -5.89
C TRP A 430 19.95 14.03 -5.81
N ILE A 431 19.49 14.68 -4.75
CA ILE A 431 18.09 15.06 -4.52
C ILE A 431 18.09 16.48 -3.97
N GLN A 432 17.49 17.45 -4.66
CA GLN A 432 17.54 18.85 -4.23
C GLN A 432 16.49 19.13 -3.15
N TRP A 433 16.87 19.86 -2.11
CA TRP A 433 15.92 20.48 -1.18
C TRP A 433 15.57 21.89 -1.68
N THR A 434 14.35 22.20 -2.11
CA THR A 434 13.10 21.40 -2.15
C THR A 434 12.37 21.60 -3.49
N TRP A 435 11.27 20.88 -3.75
CA TRP A 435 10.44 21.10 -4.94
C TRP A 435 9.92 22.54 -5.02
N LYS A 436 9.26 23.03 -3.95
CA LYS A 436 8.70 24.40 -3.84
C LYS A 436 8.57 24.89 -2.39
N ALA A 437 8.44 26.21 -2.23
CA ALA A 437 8.27 26.96 -0.99
C ALA A 437 7.45 28.24 -1.29
N GLU A 438 6.84 28.89 -0.29
CA GLU A 438 5.95 30.04 -0.52
C GLU A 438 6.69 31.34 -0.89
N ASN A 439 7.88 31.57 -0.33
CA ASN A 439 8.65 32.81 -0.51
C ASN A 439 10.16 32.57 -0.26
N ALA A 440 10.74 31.66 -1.04
CA ALA A 440 12.17 31.32 -1.01
C ALA A 440 12.60 30.68 -2.34
N ASP A 441 12.32 31.36 -3.47
CA ASP A 441 12.45 30.79 -4.82
C ASP A 441 13.83 30.18 -5.07
N GLU A 442 14.90 30.77 -4.51
CA GLU A 442 16.30 30.34 -4.61
C GLU A 442 16.57 28.93 -4.09
N TRP A 443 15.73 28.40 -3.20
CA TRP A 443 15.79 27.01 -2.73
C TRP A 443 15.08 26.03 -3.66
N THR A 444 14.13 26.53 -4.46
CA THR A 444 13.13 25.66 -5.11
C THR A 444 13.59 25.17 -6.47
N TYR A 445 13.37 23.88 -6.73
CA TYR A 445 13.54 23.34 -8.08
C TYR A 445 12.51 23.96 -9.06
N GLN A 446 11.28 24.17 -8.60
CA GLN A 446 10.18 24.71 -9.40
C GLN A 446 10.44 26.15 -9.89
N ALA A 447 10.85 27.08 -9.02
CA ALA A 447 11.17 28.44 -9.47
C ALA A 447 12.46 28.48 -10.29
N GLY A 448 13.43 27.61 -10.01
CA GLY A 448 14.66 27.49 -10.79
C GLY A 448 14.44 27.06 -12.24
N LEU A 449 13.49 26.14 -12.48
CA LEU A 449 12.99 25.82 -13.83
C LEU A 449 12.33 27.05 -14.48
N ALA A 450 11.37 27.66 -13.78
CA ALA A 450 10.59 28.80 -14.29
C ALA A 450 11.44 30.05 -14.61
N ASN A 451 12.60 30.20 -13.94
CA ASN A 451 13.53 31.32 -14.11
C ASN A 451 14.83 30.96 -14.84
N GLY A 452 14.99 29.71 -15.31
CA GLY A 452 16.09 29.25 -16.16
C GLY A 452 17.43 28.97 -15.49
N TRP A 453 17.58 29.19 -14.17
CA TRP A 453 18.81 28.79 -13.46
C TRP A 453 18.89 27.28 -13.20
N ILE A 454 17.80 26.54 -13.42
CA ILE A 454 17.80 25.07 -13.54
C ILE A 454 17.33 24.71 -14.96
N PRO A 455 18.00 23.81 -15.70
CA PRO A 455 17.56 23.38 -17.02
C PRO A 455 16.44 22.34 -16.95
N GLN A 456 15.48 22.43 -17.88
CA GLN A 456 14.36 21.46 -18.03
C GLN A 456 14.82 20.01 -18.25
N ASN A 457 16.04 19.81 -18.75
CA ASN A 457 16.73 18.52 -18.71
C ASN A 457 17.99 18.70 -17.83
N PRO A 458 18.12 17.99 -16.70
CA PRO A 458 19.23 18.18 -15.75
C PRO A 458 20.63 17.90 -16.32
N THR A 459 20.75 17.24 -17.48
CA THR A 459 22.06 17.06 -18.15
C THR A 459 22.46 18.20 -19.09
N ASN A 460 21.59 19.19 -19.33
CA ASN A 460 21.83 20.27 -20.28
C ASN A 460 22.56 21.45 -19.63
N TYR A 461 23.89 21.32 -19.54
CA TYR A 461 24.79 22.29 -18.92
C TYR A 461 25.12 23.48 -19.85
N GLN A 462 24.97 24.71 -19.34
CA GLN A 462 25.50 25.94 -19.95
C GLN A 462 26.98 26.14 -19.62
N TYR A 463 27.44 25.58 -18.50
CA TYR A 463 28.81 25.63 -17.99
C TYR A 463 29.40 24.21 -17.81
N PRO A 464 29.44 23.35 -18.87
CA PRO A 464 29.83 21.93 -18.80
C PRO A 464 31.27 21.64 -18.38
N ASN A 465 32.08 22.68 -18.10
CA ASN A 465 33.47 22.58 -17.68
C ASN A 465 33.72 23.30 -16.33
N ILE A 466 32.68 23.72 -15.61
CA ILE A 466 32.86 24.52 -14.39
C ILE A 466 33.58 23.74 -13.27
N SER A 467 33.30 22.43 -13.17
CA SER A 467 34.00 21.46 -12.31
C SER A 467 35.45 21.15 -12.72
N ILE A 468 35.84 21.49 -13.95
CA ILE A 468 37.18 21.23 -14.48
C ILE A 468 38.07 22.48 -14.35
N ARG A 469 37.50 23.67 -14.59
CA ARG A 469 38.23 24.95 -14.58
C ARG A 469 38.55 25.46 -13.17
N ASN A 470 37.72 25.14 -12.18
CA ASN A 470 37.88 25.61 -10.80
C ASN A 470 38.57 24.58 -9.88
N ARG A 471 39.52 23.79 -10.42
CA ARG A 471 40.40 22.97 -9.58
C ARG A 471 41.41 23.88 -8.87
N PRO A 472 41.67 23.69 -7.56
CA PRO A 472 42.81 24.32 -6.90
C PRO A 472 44.11 23.96 -7.62
N LEU A 473 44.94 24.96 -7.92
CA LEU A 473 46.29 24.75 -8.43
C LEU A 473 47.15 24.19 -7.29
N ALA A 474 47.41 22.88 -7.33
CA ALA A 474 48.35 22.23 -6.43
C ALA A 474 49.75 22.83 -6.63
N THR A 475 50.29 23.49 -5.61
CA THR A 475 51.57 24.19 -5.62
C THR A 475 52.74 23.22 -5.51
N HIS A 476 52.99 22.46 -6.57
CA HIS A 476 54.19 21.63 -6.72
C HIS A 476 55.04 22.14 -7.89
N GLY A 477 56.36 22.16 -7.67
CA GLY A 477 57.30 22.91 -8.51
C GLY A 477 57.54 22.31 -9.90
N PHE A 478 57.96 23.16 -10.82
CA PHE A 478 58.52 22.77 -12.12
C PHE A 478 59.68 21.77 -11.95
N PRO A 479 59.85 20.86 -12.91
CA PRO A 479 60.88 21.13 -13.92
C PRO A 479 60.31 21.52 -15.29
N GLN A 480 61.14 22.17 -16.10
CA GLN A 480 60.87 22.37 -17.53
C GLN A 480 61.01 21.05 -18.30
N LEU A 481 60.32 20.93 -19.44
CA LEU A 481 60.94 20.39 -20.66
C LEU A 481 60.27 20.99 -21.91
N SER A 482 60.95 20.88 -23.05
CA SER A 482 60.77 21.73 -24.22
C SER A 482 59.60 21.36 -25.13
N ALA A 483 59.11 22.37 -25.87
CA ALA A 483 58.13 22.20 -26.94
C ALA A 483 58.66 21.33 -28.11
N LEU A 484 57.72 20.75 -28.87
CA LEU A 484 57.94 20.39 -30.27
C LEU A 484 56.65 20.64 -31.07
N GLU A 485 56.75 21.46 -32.11
CA GLU A 485 55.65 21.69 -33.08
C GLU A 485 55.74 20.68 -34.23
N ARG A 486 54.59 20.31 -34.82
CA ARG A 486 54.36 20.27 -36.28
C ARG A 486 52.93 19.87 -36.67
N THR A 487 52.54 20.34 -37.85
CA THR A 487 51.26 20.15 -38.56
C THR A 487 51.57 19.64 -40.00
N PRO A 488 50.62 19.53 -40.96
CA PRO A 488 49.33 18.81 -40.94
C PRO A 488 49.10 17.91 -42.19
N THR A 489 47.91 17.28 -42.29
CA THR A 489 47.17 16.83 -43.52
C THR A 489 47.76 15.79 -44.48
N PHE A 490 46.91 14.83 -44.92
CA PHE A 490 46.67 14.49 -46.34
C PHE A 490 45.31 13.76 -46.53
N PHE A 491 44.96 13.30 -47.76
CA PHE A 491 43.58 13.12 -48.27
C PHE A 491 43.13 11.67 -48.58
N LEU A 492 41.79 11.48 -48.62
CA LEU A 492 40.94 10.60 -49.48
C LEU A 492 41.34 9.13 -49.76
N PHE A 493 40.36 8.19 -49.68
CA PHE A 493 39.58 7.70 -50.85
C PHE A 493 38.47 6.68 -50.48
N ILE A 494 37.60 6.39 -51.44
CA ILE A 494 36.50 5.38 -51.43
C ILE A 494 36.32 4.89 -52.90
N PRO A 495 35.75 3.70 -53.23
CA PRO A 495 34.29 3.47 -53.15
C PRO A 495 33.91 1.99 -52.78
N PRO A 496 33.08 1.14 -53.47
CA PRO A 496 32.24 0.14 -52.75
C PRO A 496 32.23 -1.30 -53.34
N LEU A 497 31.31 -2.17 -52.88
CA LEU A 497 30.76 -3.30 -53.68
C LEU A 497 29.40 -3.81 -53.13
N THR A 498 28.61 -4.48 -53.97
CA THR A 498 27.18 -4.84 -53.75
C THR A 498 26.81 -6.20 -54.35
N MET A 499 25.84 -6.90 -53.73
CA MET A 499 24.83 -7.83 -54.30
C MET A 499 23.95 -8.30 -53.11
N ILE A 500 22.61 -8.20 -53.11
CA ILE A 500 21.56 -8.71 -54.01
C ILE A 500 21.38 -10.24 -53.91
N PHE A 501 20.26 -10.68 -53.32
CA PHE A 501 19.32 -11.61 -53.95
C PHE A 501 17.91 -11.45 -53.36
N SER A 502 16.88 -11.79 -54.14
CA SER A 502 15.47 -11.50 -53.84
C SER A 502 14.59 -12.75 -53.92
N ILE A 503 13.60 -12.88 -53.03
CA ILE A 503 12.39 -13.69 -53.26
C ILE A 503 11.17 -12.87 -52.78
N GLN A 504 10.17 -12.75 -53.65
CA GLN A 504 8.84 -12.25 -53.29
C GLN A 504 7.92 -13.41 -52.91
N LEU A 505 6.92 -13.16 -52.07
CA LEU A 505 5.61 -13.78 -52.28
C LEU A 505 4.50 -12.77 -51.98
N THR A 506 3.58 -12.63 -52.93
CA THR A 506 2.48 -11.65 -52.89
C THR A 506 1.13 -12.35 -52.80
N THR A 507 0.32 -11.99 -51.82
CA THR A 507 -1.14 -12.15 -51.88
C THR A 507 -1.80 -10.92 -51.27
N ALA A 508 -2.33 -10.04 -52.12
CA ALA A 508 -3.18 -8.93 -51.72
C ALA A 508 -4.63 -9.27 -52.06
N ILE A 509 -5.55 -9.12 -51.08
CA ILE A 509 -6.99 -9.22 -51.31
C ILE A 509 -7.68 -8.04 -50.61
N SER A 510 -8.32 -7.20 -51.42
CA SER A 510 -9.43 -6.29 -51.09
C SER A 510 -9.30 -5.36 -49.88
N LEU A 511 -8.87 -4.11 -50.15
CA LEU A 511 -9.50 -2.98 -49.46
C LEU A 511 -10.94 -2.83 -49.98
N GLY A 512 -11.93 -3.16 -49.15
CA GLY A 512 -13.34 -2.81 -49.34
C GLY A 512 -13.75 -1.76 -48.32
N LEU A 513 -14.61 -0.81 -48.71
CA LEU A 513 -14.98 0.32 -47.84
C LEU A 513 -15.84 -0.11 -46.64
N SER A 514 -15.36 0.19 -45.44
CA SER A 514 -16.24 0.67 -44.36
C SER A 514 -15.49 1.66 -43.45
N LEU A 515 -15.68 2.95 -43.70
CA LEU A 515 -15.44 4.00 -42.70
C LEU A 515 -16.57 3.97 -41.67
N LEU A 516 -16.64 2.89 -40.90
CA LEU A 516 -17.34 2.90 -39.62
C LEU A 516 -16.39 3.55 -38.60
N PRO A 517 -16.86 4.49 -37.77
CA PRO A 517 -16.05 4.97 -36.66
C PRO A 517 -15.77 3.78 -35.73
N SER A 518 -14.50 3.51 -35.44
CA SER A 518 -14.11 2.54 -34.43
C SER A 518 -14.56 3.06 -33.06
N VAL A 519 -15.80 2.73 -32.69
CA VAL A 519 -16.30 2.90 -31.32
C VAL A 519 -15.33 2.16 -30.41
N THR A 520 -14.61 2.91 -29.57
CA THR A 520 -13.64 2.35 -28.63
C THR A 520 -14.41 1.59 -27.55
N ALA A 521 -14.66 0.30 -27.82
CA ALA A 521 -15.39 -0.57 -26.92
C ALA A 521 -14.69 -0.62 -25.55
N LEU A 522 -15.46 -0.43 -24.47
CA LEU A 522 -14.95 -0.42 -23.11
C LEU A 522 -14.29 -1.75 -22.76
N THR A 523 -13.01 -1.68 -22.39
CA THR A 523 -12.20 -2.84 -21.99
C THR A 523 -12.30 -3.06 -20.48
N TYR A 524 -13.42 -3.64 -20.05
CA TYR A 524 -13.64 -4.04 -18.65
C TYR A 524 -12.51 -4.97 -18.15
N GLY A 525 -12.12 -4.82 -16.87
CA GLY A 525 -10.98 -5.56 -16.28
C GLY A 525 -11.14 -7.07 -16.15
N PHE A 526 -12.32 -7.60 -16.49
CA PHE A 526 -12.65 -9.01 -16.61
C PHE A 526 -13.62 -9.18 -17.80
N PRO A 527 -13.55 -10.29 -18.58
CA PRO A 527 -14.31 -10.43 -19.81
C PRO A 527 -15.73 -10.97 -19.55
N TYR A 528 -16.54 -10.16 -18.85
CA TYR A 528 -17.93 -10.44 -18.50
C TYR A 528 -18.76 -10.95 -19.70
N GLY A 529 -19.60 -11.94 -19.45
CA GLY A 529 -20.39 -12.63 -20.49
C GLY A 529 -19.66 -13.77 -21.20
N SER A 530 -18.32 -13.74 -21.29
CA SER A 530 -17.51 -14.83 -21.87
C SER A 530 -16.87 -15.75 -20.82
N GLN A 531 -16.63 -15.24 -19.61
CA GLN A 531 -16.19 -16.00 -18.45
C GLN A 531 -17.15 -15.77 -17.28
N LYS A 532 -17.26 -16.77 -16.39
CA LYS A 532 -18.11 -16.69 -15.20
C LYS A 532 -17.36 -16.08 -14.02
N VAL A 533 -18.05 -15.21 -13.29
CA VAL A 533 -17.65 -14.74 -11.96
C VAL A 533 -17.74 -15.94 -11.00
N ARG A 534 -16.65 -16.23 -10.29
CA ARG A 534 -16.59 -17.23 -9.22
C ARG A 534 -15.78 -16.66 -8.09
N GLY A 535 -16.39 -16.42 -6.95
CA GLY A 535 -15.71 -15.77 -5.84
C GLY A 535 -16.24 -16.09 -4.46
N VAL A 536 -15.64 -15.42 -3.48
CA VAL A 536 -16.07 -15.45 -2.07
C VAL A 536 -16.09 -14.04 -1.49
N ASN A 537 -16.96 -13.84 -0.52
CA ASN A 537 -16.95 -12.65 0.33
C ASN A 537 -15.87 -12.75 1.40
N LEU A 538 -15.26 -11.60 1.73
CA LEU A 538 -14.29 -11.43 2.82
C LEU A 538 -15.00 -10.89 4.09
N GLY A 539 -16.12 -11.53 4.45
CA GLY A 539 -17.01 -11.11 5.53
C GLY A 539 -16.36 -11.07 6.91
N GLY A 540 -16.93 -10.26 7.80
CA GLY A 540 -16.42 -10.05 9.16
C GLY A 540 -15.05 -9.35 9.26
N TRP A 541 -14.42 -8.88 8.17
CA TRP A 541 -13.07 -8.30 8.21
C TRP A 541 -13.02 -6.80 8.48
N LEU A 542 -13.43 -5.97 7.51
CA LEU A 542 -13.44 -4.50 7.62
C LEU A 542 -14.79 -3.92 8.03
N VAL A 543 -15.76 -4.82 8.25
CA VAL A 543 -17.00 -4.64 9.01
C VAL A 543 -17.13 -5.87 9.90
N LEU A 544 -17.42 -5.70 11.19
CA LEU A 544 -17.63 -6.81 12.13
C LEU A 544 -19.06 -7.34 12.12
N GLU A 545 -19.19 -8.66 12.07
CA GLU A 545 -20.47 -9.37 12.20
C GLU A 545 -20.42 -10.35 13.38
N PRO A 546 -21.40 -10.31 14.32
CA PRO A 546 -21.41 -11.15 15.51
C PRO A 546 -21.39 -12.66 15.25
N TRP A 547 -21.88 -13.10 14.08
CA TRP A 547 -22.00 -14.51 13.72
C TRP A 547 -20.76 -15.07 13.01
N ILE A 548 -19.99 -14.21 12.32
CA ILE A 548 -18.74 -14.60 11.65
C ILE A 548 -17.59 -14.64 12.67
N THR A 549 -17.51 -13.64 13.55
CA THR A 549 -16.47 -13.54 14.58
C THR A 549 -17.05 -13.35 15.99
N PRO A 550 -17.87 -14.29 16.51
CA PRO A 550 -18.47 -14.21 17.84
C PRO A 550 -17.45 -14.01 18.97
N SER A 551 -16.19 -14.46 18.82
CA SER A 551 -15.17 -14.28 19.85
C SER A 551 -14.89 -12.81 20.18
N ILE A 552 -14.98 -11.90 19.19
CA ILE A 552 -14.77 -10.46 19.40
C ILE A 552 -15.87 -9.88 20.30
N PHE A 553 -17.11 -10.34 20.10
CA PHE A 553 -18.29 -9.88 20.82
C PHE A 553 -18.40 -10.55 22.20
N ASP A 554 -18.09 -11.83 22.32
CA ASP A 554 -18.16 -12.56 23.60
C ASP A 554 -17.04 -12.17 24.56
N ASN A 555 -15.82 -11.92 24.07
CA ASN A 555 -14.70 -11.40 24.89
C ASN A 555 -14.92 -9.94 25.38
N THR A 556 -16.02 -9.29 25.01
CA THR A 556 -16.43 -8.04 25.65
C THR A 556 -17.00 -8.25 27.05
N ASN A 557 -17.68 -9.40 27.29
CA ASN A 557 -18.57 -9.66 28.42
C ASN A 557 -19.69 -8.61 28.62
N ASP A 558 -20.08 -7.89 27.56
CA ASP A 558 -21.13 -6.88 27.58
C ASP A 558 -22.22 -7.24 26.55
N SER A 559 -23.46 -7.43 27.00
CA SER A 559 -24.60 -7.78 26.14
C SER A 559 -25.19 -6.59 25.38
N ARG A 560 -24.76 -5.35 25.69
CA ARG A 560 -25.15 -4.14 24.94
C ARG A 560 -24.43 -4.01 23.60
N ILE A 561 -23.34 -4.75 23.42
CA ILE A 561 -22.53 -4.77 22.20
C ILE A 561 -23.11 -5.83 21.26
N VAL A 562 -23.82 -5.37 20.22
CA VAL A 562 -24.57 -6.21 19.26
C VAL A 562 -24.15 -6.02 17.82
N ASP A 563 -23.35 -4.99 17.52
CA ASP A 563 -22.86 -4.59 16.20
C ASP A 563 -21.54 -3.79 16.34
N GLU A 564 -20.91 -3.34 15.24
CA GLU A 564 -19.66 -2.57 15.32
C GLU A 564 -19.85 -1.15 15.92
N TYR A 565 -21.01 -0.52 15.71
CA TYR A 565 -21.35 0.77 16.30
C TYR A 565 -21.36 0.70 17.84
N THR A 566 -22.09 -0.27 18.40
CA THR A 566 -22.18 -0.50 19.85
C THR A 566 -20.88 -1.05 20.42
N PHE A 567 -20.11 -1.83 19.66
CA PHE A 567 -18.73 -2.21 20.04
C PHE A 567 -17.87 -0.97 20.24
N GLY A 568 -17.87 -0.03 19.29
CA GLY A 568 -17.18 1.26 19.42
C GLY A 568 -17.72 2.17 20.53
N GLN A 569 -19.01 2.03 20.88
CA GLN A 569 -19.70 2.87 21.87
C GLN A 569 -19.48 2.42 23.32
N TYR A 570 -19.44 1.10 23.58
CA TYR A 570 -19.45 0.55 24.93
C TYR A 570 -18.15 -0.16 25.34
N GLN A 571 -17.28 -0.52 24.39
CA GLN A 571 -15.94 -1.01 24.71
C GLN A 571 -15.02 0.16 25.11
N ASP A 572 -14.02 -0.10 25.95
CA ASP A 572 -12.92 0.85 26.13
C ASP A 572 -12.26 1.19 24.78
N ARG A 573 -11.97 2.47 24.53
CA ARG A 573 -11.50 2.95 23.22
C ARG A 573 -10.15 2.35 22.83
N SER A 574 -9.25 2.14 23.80
CA SER A 574 -7.92 1.55 23.55
C SER A 574 -8.00 0.03 23.30
N LYS A 575 -8.88 -0.66 24.04
CA LYS A 575 -9.17 -2.09 23.83
C LYS A 575 -9.92 -2.33 22.51
N ALA A 576 -10.86 -1.46 22.14
CA ALA A 576 -11.54 -1.51 20.84
C ALA A 576 -10.53 -1.38 19.69
N ALA A 577 -9.68 -0.35 19.73
CA ALA A 577 -8.67 -0.11 18.70
C ALA A 577 -7.61 -1.23 18.61
N SER A 578 -7.12 -1.73 19.75
CA SER A 578 -6.11 -2.82 19.75
C SER A 578 -6.69 -4.19 19.38
N THR A 579 -7.96 -4.47 19.71
CA THR A 579 -8.67 -5.66 19.19
C THR A 579 -8.88 -5.56 17.68
N LEU A 580 -9.40 -4.43 17.18
CA LEU A 580 -9.64 -4.22 15.75
C LEU A 580 -8.36 -4.22 14.93
N GLN A 581 -7.29 -3.56 15.38
CA GLN A 581 -5.98 -3.61 14.72
C GLN A 581 -5.46 -5.05 14.59
N ARG A 582 -5.50 -5.84 15.69
CA ARG A 582 -5.10 -7.25 15.65
C ARG A 582 -5.98 -8.06 14.70
N HIS A 583 -7.29 -7.87 14.77
CA HIS A 583 -8.26 -8.52 13.91
C HIS A 583 -7.98 -8.24 12.42
N TRP A 584 -7.79 -6.98 12.05
CA TRP A 584 -7.47 -6.60 10.68
C TRP A 584 -6.13 -7.17 10.20
N ASP A 585 -5.11 -7.26 11.07
CA ASP A 585 -3.81 -7.87 10.76
C ASP A 585 -3.84 -9.41 10.65
N THR A 586 -4.76 -10.12 11.33
CA THR A 586 -4.75 -11.60 11.38
C THR A 586 -5.95 -12.31 10.76
N TRP A 587 -7.08 -11.63 10.54
CA TRP A 587 -8.30 -12.29 10.07
C TRP A 587 -8.25 -12.63 8.57
N ILE A 588 -7.90 -11.68 7.71
CA ILE A 588 -7.61 -11.95 6.29
C ILE A 588 -6.18 -11.54 5.97
N THR A 589 -5.46 -12.44 5.32
CA THR A 589 -4.03 -12.32 5.01
C THR A 589 -3.78 -12.63 3.54
N GLU A 590 -2.56 -12.36 3.04
CA GLU A 590 -2.17 -12.77 1.68
C GLU A 590 -2.29 -14.29 1.46
N ALA A 591 -2.09 -15.09 2.52
CA ALA A 591 -2.28 -16.54 2.47
C ALA A 591 -3.74 -16.95 2.22
N ASP A 592 -4.72 -16.13 2.64
CA ASP A 592 -6.14 -16.35 2.29
C ASP A 592 -6.38 -16.08 0.80
N PHE A 593 -5.81 -15.00 0.24
CA PHE A 593 -5.91 -14.69 -1.19
C PHE A 593 -5.23 -15.78 -2.04
N ALA A 594 -4.06 -16.26 -1.62
CA ALA A 594 -3.37 -17.38 -2.25
C ALA A 594 -4.23 -18.67 -2.23
N ALA A 595 -4.89 -18.96 -1.12
CA ALA A 595 -5.76 -20.12 -0.97
C ALA A 595 -7.07 -20.00 -1.78
N ILE A 596 -7.64 -18.80 -1.91
CA ILE A 596 -8.81 -18.49 -2.75
C ILE A 596 -8.47 -18.73 -4.23
N ALA A 597 -7.34 -18.21 -4.72
CA ALA A 597 -6.89 -18.43 -6.09
C ALA A 597 -6.55 -19.92 -6.35
N ALA A 598 -5.93 -20.60 -5.37
CA ALA A 598 -5.65 -22.04 -5.45
C ALA A 598 -6.90 -22.94 -5.45
N ALA A 599 -8.08 -22.39 -5.09
CA ALA A 599 -9.38 -23.05 -5.18
C ALA A 599 -10.14 -22.76 -6.50
N GLY A 600 -9.45 -22.24 -7.52
CA GLY A 600 -10.03 -21.97 -8.84
C GLY A 600 -11.00 -20.79 -8.90
N LEU A 601 -11.02 -19.95 -7.87
CA LEU A 601 -11.82 -18.72 -7.82
C LEU A 601 -11.09 -17.58 -8.53
N ASN A 602 -11.87 -16.62 -9.05
CA ASN A 602 -11.37 -15.48 -9.84
C ASN A 602 -11.80 -14.10 -9.31
N HIS A 603 -12.74 -14.03 -8.36
CA HIS A 603 -13.17 -12.79 -7.70
C HIS A 603 -13.14 -12.91 -6.16
N VAL A 604 -13.01 -11.77 -5.49
CA VAL A 604 -13.28 -11.57 -4.06
C VAL A 604 -14.12 -10.30 -3.87
N ARG A 605 -15.14 -10.35 -3.01
CA ARG A 605 -15.95 -9.19 -2.61
C ARG A 605 -15.56 -8.75 -1.20
N LEU A 606 -15.25 -7.47 -1.04
CA LEU A 606 -14.72 -6.88 0.19
C LEU A 606 -15.71 -5.85 0.75
N PRO A 607 -16.53 -6.26 1.72
CA PRO A 607 -17.29 -5.35 2.57
C PRO A 607 -16.39 -4.31 3.25
N ILE A 608 -16.75 -3.03 3.16
CA ILE A 608 -16.16 -1.95 3.96
C ILE A 608 -17.22 -0.93 4.37
N GLY A 609 -17.22 -0.53 5.64
CA GLY A 609 -18.16 0.47 6.18
C GLY A 609 -17.75 1.91 5.87
N TYR A 610 -18.72 2.82 5.76
CA TYR A 610 -18.46 4.25 5.50
C TYR A 610 -17.51 4.89 6.54
N TRP A 611 -17.51 4.38 7.77
CA TRP A 611 -16.69 4.86 8.88
C TRP A 611 -15.18 4.65 8.67
N ALA A 612 -14.77 3.79 7.74
CA ALA A 612 -13.39 3.73 7.28
C ALA A 612 -12.88 5.06 6.70
N PHE A 613 -13.80 5.95 6.29
CA PHE A 613 -13.52 7.23 5.65
C PHE A 613 -14.11 8.43 6.43
N ASP A 614 -15.30 8.28 6.99
CA ASP A 614 -16.07 9.39 7.58
C ASP A 614 -16.77 9.00 8.90
N VAL A 615 -16.33 9.61 10.02
CA VAL A 615 -17.00 9.58 11.34
C VAL A 615 -17.37 10.99 11.83
N SER A 616 -17.52 11.94 10.90
CA SER A 616 -17.77 13.36 11.18
C SER A 616 -19.14 13.67 11.82
N GLY A 617 -20.06 12.70 11.83
CA GLY A 617 -21.32 12.79 12.57
C GLY A 617 -21.18 12.55 14.07
N GLY A 618 -19.96 12.28 14.56
CA GLY A 618 -19.69 11.92 15.95
C GLY A 618 -19.92 10.43 16.24
N GLU A 619 -19.86 9.58 15.21
CA GLU A 619 -20.11 8.15 15.35
C GLU A 619 -18.99 7.42 16.13
N PRO A 620 -19.33 6.41 16.94
CA PRO A 620 -18.40 5.78 17.88
C PRO A 620 -17.45 4.75 17.23
N TYR A 621 -17.47 4.58 15.91
CA TYR A 621 -16.60 3.64 15.20
C TYR A 621 -15.10 3.92 15.41
N VAL A 622 -14.26 2.92 15.19
CA VAL A 622 -12.79 3.07 15.12
C VAL A 622 -12.36 3.07 13.66
N GLN A 623 -11.47 3.98 13.29
CA GLN A 623 -10.90 4.06 11.94
C GLN A 623 -9.54 3.34 11.87
N GLY A 624 -9.26 2.73 10.73
CA GLY A 624 -7.98 2.06 10.44
C GLY A 624 -8.02 1.07 9.27
N GLN A 625 -9.17 0.90 8.62
CA GLN A 625 -9.47 -0.10 7.59
C GLN A 625 -8.79 0.19 6.23
N VAL A 626 -8.57 1.46 5.88
CA VAL A 626 -8.10 1.85 4.52
C VAL A 626 -6.74 1.25 4.13
N PRO A 627 -5.72 1.16 5.00
CA PRO A 627 -4.51 0.38 4.74
C PRO A 627 -4.76 -1.10 4.37
N TYR A 628 -5.81 -1.73 4.91
CA TYR A 628 -6.14 -3.14 4.64
C TYR A 628 -6.90 -3.31 3.33
N LEU A 629 -7.75 -2.35 2.96
CA LEU A 629 -8.30 -2.24 1.60
C LEU A 629 -7.16 -2.17 0.55
N LEU A 630 -6.09 -1.42 0.84
CA LEU A 630 -4.92 -1.30 -0.05
C LEU A 630 -4.03 -2.55 -0.06
N LYS A 631 -3.87 -3.24 1.09
CA LYS A 631 -3.30 -4.60 1.15
C LYS A 631 -4.11 -5.56 0.27
N ALA A 632 -5.45 -5.55 0.37
CA ALA A 632 -6.35 -6.41 -0.40
C ALA A 632 -6.27 -6.17 -1.93
N VAL A 633 -6.13 -4.92 -2.38
CA VAL A 633 -5.85 -4.61 -3.80
C VAL A 633 -4.52 -5.24 -4.24
N THR A 634 -3.48 -5.12 -3.42
CA THR A 634 -2.15 -5.69 -3.71
C THR A 634 -2.20 -7.22 -3.77
N TRP A 635 -2.85 -7.87 -2.80
CA TRP A 635 -3.00 -9.32 -2.74
C TRP A 635 -3.88 -9.88 -3.86
N ALA A 636 -4.94 -9.16 -4.26
CA ALA A 636 -5.74 -9.50 -5.43
C ALA A 636 -4.88 -9.51 -6.70
N GLN A 637 -4.07 -8.46 -6.90
CA GLN A 637 -3.16 -8.36 -8.04
C GLN A 637 -2.10 -9.46 -8.04
N ASN A 638 -1.47 -9.76 -6.89
CA ASN A 638 -0.44 -10.79 -6.75
C ASN A 638 -0.96 -12.20 -7.10
N HIS A 639 -2.24 -12.47 -6.82
CA HIS A 639 -2.87 -13.78 -7.07
C HIS A 639 -3.81 -13.81 -8.29
N GLY A 640 -3.82 -12.75 -9.11
CA GLY A 640 -4.63 -12.66 -10.34
C GLY A 640 -6.15 -12.53 -10.12
N LEU A 641 -6.58 -12.36 -8.86
CA LEU A 641 -7.96 -12.21 -8.46
C LEU A 641 -8.49 -10.81 -8.81
N LYS A 642 -9.81 -10.70 -8.99
CA LYS A 642 -10.52 -9.44 -9.14
C LYS A 642 -11.14 -9.03 -7.81
N LEU A 643 -10.90 -7.79 -7.38
CA LEU A 643 -11.49 -7.22 -6.19
C LEU A 643 -12.77 -6.44 -6.53
N ILE A 644 -13.87 -6.78 -5.86
CA ILE A 644 -15.06 -5.96 -5.76
C ILE A 644 -14.97 -5.20 -4.44
N VAL A 645 -15.00 -3.87 -4.49
CA VAL A 645 -15.07 -3.03 -3.29
C VAL A 645 -16.53 -2.67 -3.05
N ASP A 646 -17.05 -3.04 -1.89
CA ASP A 646 -18.47 -2.96 -1.53
C ASP A 646 -18.68 -2.06 -0.31
N LEU A 647 -19.45 -0.97 -0.49
CA LEU A 647 -19.81 -0.08 0.61
C LEU A 647 -20.95 -0.70 1.43
N HIS A 648 -20.56 -1.53 2.40
CA HIS A 648 -21.45 -2.48 3.05
C HIS A 648 -22.37 -1.85 4.13
N GLY A 649 -22.01 -0.67 4.62
CA GLY A 649 -22.79 0.08 5.61
C GLY A 649 -22.74 1.58 5.35
N ALA A 650 -23.90 2.24 5.48
CA ALA A 650 -24.08 3.69 5.28
C ALA A 650 -24.56 4.42 6.56
N PRO A 651 -24.40 5.77 6.64
CA PRO A 651 -24.79 6.53 7.83
C PRO A 651 -26.28 6.38 8.16
N GLY A 652 -26.57 6.00 9.41
CA GLY A 652 -27.94 5.73 9.87
C GLY A 652 -28.57 4.43 9.35
N SER A 653 -27.77 3.54 8.75
CA SER A 653 -28.15 2.24 8.18
C SER A 653 -29.17 2.26 7.03
N GLN A 654 -28.89 1.47 6.01
CA GLN A 654 -29.73 1.27 4.83
C GLN A 654 -30.72 0.09 4.95
N ASN A 655 -30.52 -0.81 5.93
CA ASN A 655 -31.38 -1.98 6.19
C ASN A 655 -31.84 -2.14 7.64
N GLY A 656 -31.11 -1.59 8.62
CA GLY A 656 -31.32 -1.86 10.05
C GLY A 656 -30.66 -3.17 10.54
N PHE A 657 -29.89 -3.86 9.70
CA PHE A 657 -29.18 -5.08 10.07
C PHE A 657 -27.81 -4.75 10.71
N ASP A 658 -27.27 -5.67 11.50
CA ASP A 658 -25.94 -5.54 12.10
C ASP A 658 -24.81 -5.53 11.06
N ASN A 659 -24.98 -6.21 9.91
CA ASN A 659 -24.04 -6.14 8.77
C ASN A 659 -23.80 -4.70 8.25
N SER A 660 -24.74 -3.77 8.44
CA SER A 660 -24.55 -2.35 8.08
C SER A 660 -23.66 -1.57 9.06
N GLY A 661 -23.16 -2.22 10.10
CA GLY A 661 -22.42 -1.64 11.22
C GLY A 661 -23.33 -1.15 12.37
N GLN A 662 -24.61 -0.89 12.11
CA GLN A 662 -25.57 -0.34 13.08
C GLN A 662 -26.96 -0.99 12.94
N LYS A 663 -27.29 -1.89 13.87
CA LYS A 663 -28.60 -2.55 13.99
C LYS A 663 -29.66 -1.54 14.41
N MET A 664 -30.77 -1.48 13.67
CA MET A 664 -31.90 -0.58 13.93
C MET A 664 -33.23 -1.27 13.61
N ASP A 665 -34.32 -0.89 14.28
CA ASP A 665 -35.64 -1.48 14.01
C ASP A 665 -36.26 -0.97 12.68
N ALA A 666 -35.75 0.14 12.17
CA ALA A 666 -35.97 0.64 10.81
C ALA A 666 -34.75 1.45 10.33
N PRO A 667 -34.36 1.34 9.04
CA PRO A 667 -33.24 2.09 8.47
C PRO A 667 -33.52 3.59 8.43
N LYS A 668 -32.46 4.42 8.55
CA LYS A 668 -32.56 5.89 8.55
C LYS A 668 -31.66 6.57 7.51
N TRP A 669 -30.92 5.81 6.72
CA TRP A 669 -30.14 6.32 5.59
C TRP A 669 -30.98 7.19 4.64
N HIS A 670 -32.08 6.65 4.11
CA HIS A 670 -32.97 7.35 3.16
C HIS A 670 -33.64 8.60 3.77
N THR A 671 -33.91 8.60 5.08
CA THR A 671 -34.63 9.70 5.77
C THR A 671 -33.88 11.03 5.82
N LYS A 672 -32.59 11.09 5.44
CA LYS A 672 -31.77 12.30 5.55
C LYS A 672 -30.82 12.46 4.36
N THR A 673 -30.95 13.58 3.64
CA THR A 673 -30.02 14.00 2.59
C THR A 673 -28.56 14.06 3.06
N LEU A 674 -28.31 14.35 4.35
CA LEU A 674 -26.95 14.32 4.92
C LEU A 674 -26.33 12.90 4.90
N ASN A 675 -27.12 11.86 5.19
CA ASN A 675 -26.65 10.47 5.16
C ASN A 675 -26.31 10.07 3.72
N ILE A 676 -27.22 10.35 2.78
CA ILE A 676 -27.05 10.10 1.35
C ILE A 676 -25.79 10.84 0.81
N ASN A 677 -25.62 12.13 1.16
CA ASN A 677 -24.47 12.93 0.76
C ASN A 677 -23.13 12.38 1.27
N ARG A 678 -23.06 11.91 2.53
CA ARG A 678 -21.86 11.28 3.10
C ARG A 678 -21.57 9.93 2.42
N THR A 679 -22.60 9.13 2.16
CA THR A 679 -22.48 7.87 1.38
C THR A 679 -21.93 8.14 -0.03
N ASN A 680 -22.45 9.16 -0.71
CA ASN A 680 -21.97 9.64 -2.01
C ASN A 680 -20.51 10.15 -1.96
N ALA A 681 -20.08 10.78 -0.86
CA ALA A 681 -18.70 11.25 -0.70
C ALA A 681 -17.71 10.06 -0.57
N VAL A 682 -18.10 8.99 0.12
CA VAL A 682 -17.32 7.74 0.17
C VAL A 682 -17.21 7.10 -1.21
N ILE A 683 -18.32 6.97 -1.96
CA ILE A 683 -18.27 6.41 -3.32
C ILE A 683 -17.42 7.26 -4.28
N LYS A 684 -17.49 8.59 -4.20
CA LYS A 684 -16.59 9.48 -4.98
C LYS A 684 -15.13 9.28 -4.60
N THR A 685 -14.84 9.01 -3.32
CA THR A 685 -13.48 8.69 -2.84
C THR A 685 -13.00 7.35 -3.38
N LEU A 686 -13.79 6.28 -3.26
CA LEU A 686 -13.45 4.95 -3.79
C LEU A 686 -13.27 4.96 -5.32
N ALA A 687 -14.16 5.65 -6.04
CA ALA A 687 -14.05 5.80 -7.49
C ALA A 687 -12.79 6.58 -7.91
N ALA A 688 -12.45 7.66 -7.18
CA ALA A 688 -11.23 8.43 -7.42
C ALA A 688 -9.94 7.68 -7.01
N MET A 689 -10.00 6.75 -6.06
CA MET A 689 -8.89 5.86 -5.69
C MET A 689 -8.62 4.79 -6.75
N PHE A 690 -9.68 4.21 -7.36
CA PHE A 690 -9.54 3.01 -8.20
C PHE A 690 -9.75 3.23 -9.71
N LYS A 691 -10.07 4.46 -10.14
CA LYS A 691 -10.22 4.91 -11.54
C LYS A 691 -9.24 4.33 -12.57
N ASP A 692 -7.96 4.19 -12.20
CA ASP A 692 -6.86 3.82 -13.09
C ASP A 692 -6.28 2.41 -12.78
N VAL A 693 -6.83 1.67 -11.79
CA VAL A 693 -6.45 0.27 -11.47
C VAL A 693 -7.58 -0.74 -11.73
N THR A 694 -8.43 -0.44 -12.72
CA THR A 694 -9.61 -1.23 -13.10
C THR A 694 -9.30 -2.66 -13.57
N GLY A 695 -8.04 -2.97 -13.88
CA GLY A 695 -7.59 -4.35 -14.14
C GLY A 695 -7.59 -5.24 -12.88
N THR A 696 -7.45 -4.66 -11.69
CA THR A 696 -7.47 -5.36 -10.38
C THR A 696 -8.78 -5.10 -9.64
N VAL A 697 -9.30 -3.87 -9.71
CA VAL A 697 -10.58 -3.45 -9.10
C VAL A 697 -11.60 -3.15 -10.20
N PRO A 698 -12.14 -4.17 -10.91
CA PRO A 698 -13.06 -3.95 -12.02
C PRO A 698 -14.45 -3.50 -11.57
N ILE A 699 -14.86 -3.71 -10.31
CA ILE A 699 -16.21 -3.43 -9.81
C ILE A 699 -16.17 -2.58 -8.54
N ILE A 700 -17.06 -1.59 -8.45
CA ILE A 700 -17.47 -0.97 -7.18
C ILE A 700 -18.97 -1.22 -6.99
N ALA A 701 -19.34 -1.78 -5.84
CA ALA A 701 -20.74 -1.88 -5.40
C ALA A 701 -21.06 -0.66 -4.52
N PRO A 702 -22.03 0.23 -4.91
CA PRO A 702 -22.16 1.51 -4.23
C PRO A 702 -22.85 1.45 -2.87
N LEU A 703 -23.65 0.41 -2.59
CA LEU A 703 -24.29 0.19 -1.30
C LEU A 703 -24.81 -1.25 -1.20
N ASN A 704 -24.45 -1.98 -0.14
CA ASN A 704 -25.03 -3.30 0.12
C ASN A 704 -26.48 -3.20 0.63
N GLU A 705 -27.36 -4.11 0.20
CA GLU A 705 -28.67 -4.37 0.81
C GLU A 705 -29.54 -3.15 1.24
N PRO A 706 -29.80 -2.11 0.41
CA PRO A 706 -30.82 -1.12 0.74
C PRO A 706 -32.20 -1.79 0.87
N ALA A 707 -32.84 -1.69 2.03
CA ALA A 707 -34.04 -2.49 2.37
C ALA A 707 -35.34 -1.92 1.78
N GLY A 708 -35.52 -2.07 0.46
CA GLY A 708 -36.68 -1.59 -0.29
C GLY A 708 -38.04 -2.12 0.20
N PHE A 709 -38.06 -3.23 0.93
CA PHE A 709 -39.28 -3.77 1.55
C PHE A 709 -39.88 -2.89 2.68
N TYR A 710 -39.17 -1.85 3.14
CA TYR A 710 -39.74 -0.87 4.09
C TYR A 710 -40.68 0.15 3.43
N GLY A 711 -40.53 0.43 2.12
CA GLY A 711 -41.37 1.42 1.43
C GLY A 711 -40.82 1.90 0.07
N GLU A 712 -41.71 2.46 -0.76
CA GLU A 712 -41.32 3.08 -2.04
C GLU A 712 -40.45 4.32 -1.85
N ASP A 713 -40.49 5.00 -0.70
CA ASP A 713 -39.57 6.10 -0.37
C ASP A 713 -38.11 5.61 -0.26
N VAL A 714 -37.90 4.40 0.27
CA VAL A 714 -36.59 3.73 0.25
C VAL A 714 -36.18 3.39 -1.18
N LEU A 715 -37.11 2.91 -2.01
CA LEU A 715 -36.85 2.52 -3.41
C LEU A 715 -36.60 3.72 -4.34
N GLU A 716 -37.32 4.84 -4.15
CA GLU A 716 -37.08 6.11 -4.86
C GLU A 716 -35.70 6.67 -4.54
N VAL A 717 -35.34 6.77 -3.25
CA VAL A 717 -34.00 7.23 -2.84
C VAL A 717 -32.91 6.28 -3.33
N THR A 718 -33.15 4.96 -3.30
CA THR A 718 -32.20 3.96 -3.82
C THR A 718 -31.99 4.13 -5.33
N LYS A 719 -33.05 4.35 -6.11
CA LYS A 719 -32.94 4.66 -7.55
C LYS A 719 -32.21 5.98 -7.81
N GLN A 720 -32.50 7.05 -7.07
CA GLN A 720 -31.74 8.30 -7.19
C GLN A 720 -30.24 8.05 -6.91
N TYR A 721 -29.95 7.36 -5.81
CA TYR A 721 -28.58 7.04 -5.39
C TYR A 721 -27.83 6.17 -6.42
N TRP A 722 -28.48 5.20 -7.06
CA TRP A 722 -27.89 4.44 -8.17
C TRP A 722 -27.48 5.35 -9.34
N ASN A 723 -28.29 6.33 -9.73
CA ASN A 723 -27.92 7.25 -10.82
C ASN A 723 -26.75 8.18 -10.45
N GLU A 724 -26.70 8.66 -9.21
CA GLU A 724 -25.62 9.52 -8.69
C GLU A 724 -24.30 8.75 -8.50
N SER A 725 -24.36 7.53 -7.98
CA SER A 725 -23.21 6.64 -7.83
C SER A 725 -22.71 6.10 -9.16
N TYR A 726 -23.60 5.75 -10.11
CA TYR A 726 -23.21 5.43 -11.49
C TYR A 726 -22.41 6.58 -12.12
N THR A 727 -22.90 7.82 -11.99
CA THR A 727 -22.19 9.00 -12.49
C THR A 727 -20.82 9.15 -11.82
N SER A 728 -20.75 8.94 -10.50
CA SER A 728 -19.51 9.07 -9.72
C SER A 728 -18.46 7.99 -10.03
N ILE A 729 -18.89 6.74 -10.25
CA ILE A 729 -18.02 5.58 -10.54
C ILE A 729 -17.60 5.54 -12.02
N ARG A 730 -18.51 5.89 -12.94
CA ARG A 730 -18.22 5.90 -14.38
C ARG A 730 -17.51 7.17 -14.86
N TYR A 731 -17.58 8.29 -14.16
CA TYR A 731 -16.88 9.53 -14.54
C TYR A 731 -16.05 10.15 -13.38
N PRO A 732 -15.07 9.41 -12.79
CA PRO A 732 -14.29 9.86 -11.63
C PRO A 732 -13.22 10.91 -11.97
N TYR A 733 -13.03 11.24 -13.25
CA TYR A 733 -11.95 12.10 -13.72
C TYR A 733 -12.32 13.58 -13.64
N SER A 734 -11.95 14.24 -12.54
CA SER A 734 -12.18 15.68 -12.30
C SER A 734 -11.68 16.58 -13.44
N THR A 735 -10.56 16.21 -14.08
CA THR A 735 -9.94 16.91 -15.21
C THR A 735 -10.61 16.66 -16.56
N SER A 736 -11.46 15.64 -16.69
CA SER A 736 -12.17 15.32 -17.93
C SER A 736 -13.50 14.63 -17.63
N LYS A 737 -14.55 15.44 -17.44
CA LYS A 737 -15.91 14.96 -17.09
C LYS A 737 -16.55 14.04 -18.14
N SER A 738 -15.98 13.97 -19.34
CA SER A 738 -16.38 13.05 -20.41
C SER A 738 -15.52 11.78 -20.51
N LYS A 739 -14.38 11.68 -19.80
CA LYS A 739 -13.60 10.43 -19.74
C LYS A 739 -14.37 9.43 -18.89
N GLN A 740 -14.83 8.36 -19.51
CA GLN A 740 -15.49 7.25 -18.85
C GLN A 740 -14.46 6.29 -18.23
N SER A 741 -14.76 5.70 -17.08
CA SER A 741 -13.97 4.64 -16.44
C SER A 741 -14.38 3.26 -16.95
N ASN A 742 -13.43 2.32 -17.00
CA ASN A 742 -13.70 0.90 -17.22
C ASN A 742 -14.24 0.17 -15.97
N THR A 743 -14.39 0.86 -14.83
CA THR A 743 -15.06 0.33 -13.64
C THR A 743 -16.52 0.01 -13.95
N VAL A 744 -16.98 -1.17 -13.51
CA VAL A 744 -18.38 -1.62 -13.52
C VAL A 744 -19.06 -1.20 -12.21
N VAL A 745 -20.34 -0.84 -12.30
CA VAL A 745 -21.18 -0.48 -11.15
C VAL A 745 -22.05 -1.68 -10.79
N MET A 746 -21.96 -2.17 -9.56
CA MET A 746 -22.74 -3.32 -9.07
C MET A 746 -23.82 -2.84 -8.10
N ILE A 747 -25.05 -2.72 -8.59
CA ILE A 747 -26.19 -2.20 -7.80
C ILE A 747 -26.96 -3.37 -7.18
N HIS A 748 -27.27 -3.29 -5.88
CA HIS A 748 -28.07 -4.30 -5.21
C HIS A 748 -29.56 -4.19 -5.60
N ASP A 749 -30.25 -5.34 -5.68
CA ASP A 749 -31.65 -5.44 -6.13
C ASP A 749 -32.72 -4.83 -5.18
N ALA A 750 -32.31 -4.27 -4.05
CA ALA A 750 -33.16 -3.73 -2.98
C ALA A 750 -34.28 -4.69 -2.49
N PHE A 751 -34.01 -5.99 -2.51
CA PHE A 751 -34.92 -7.10 -2.20
C PHE A 751 -36.16 -7.19 -3.13
N GLN A 752 -36.05 -6.69 -4.35
CA GLN A 752 -37.10 -6.77 -5.38
C GLN A 752 -36.92 -7.99 -6.30
N SER A 753 -37.90 -8.29 -7.15
CA SER A 753 -37.73 -9.29 -8.22
C SER A 753 -36.78 -8.78 -9.31
N THR A 754 -36.14 -9.69 -10.06
CA THR A 754 -35.35 -9.32 -11.25
C THR A 754 -36.18 -8.47 -12.22
N SER A 755 -37.46 -8.82 -12.38
CA SER A 755 -38.42 -8.08 -13.22
C SER A 755 -38.71 -6.63 -12.79
N TYR A 756 -38.48 -6.24 -11.53
CA TYR A 756 -38.65 -4.85 -11.05
C TYR A 756 -37.60 -3.91 -11.65
N TRP A 757 -36.40 -4.42 -11.94
CA TRP A 757 -35.28 -3.67 -12.51
C TRP A 757 -35.22 -3.74 -14.04
N ASN A 758 -36.13 -4.46 -14.68
CA ASN A 758 -36.14 -4.57 -16.14
C ASN A 758 -36.47 -3.22 -16.81
N GLY A 759 -35.61 -2.81 -17.75
CA GLY A 759 -35.67 -1.48 -18.37
C GLY A 759 -35.14 -0.33 -17.50
N TYR A 760 -34.75 -0.58 -16.25
CA TYR A 760 -33.95 0.37 -15.47
C TYR A 760 -32.53 0.43 -16.03
N MET A 761 -31.87 1.59 -15.94
CA MET A 761 -30.54 1.85 -16.51
C MET A 761 -30.32 1.22 -17.91
N PRO A 762 -31.11 1.61 -18.93
CA PRO A 762 -31.04 0.97 -20.24
C PRO A 762 -29.78 1.38 -21.03
N GLY A 763 -29.21 0.41 -21.75
CA GLY A 763 -28.22 0.67 -22.79
C GLY A 763 -28.86 1.41 -23.98
N PRO A 764 -28.11 2.29 -24.69
CA PRO A 764 -26.67 2.54 -24.55
C PRO A 764 -26.32 3.63 -23.51
N HIS A 765 -27.31 4.25 -22.86
CA HIS A 765 -27.09 5.37 -21.92
C HIS A 765 -26.34 4.92 -20.66
N TYR A 766 -26.72 3.75 -20.14
CA TYR A 766 -26.01 3.07 -19.07
C TYR A 766 -25.27 1.85 -19.64
N GLN A 767 -24.04 1.65 -19.20
CA GLN A 767 -23.14 0.58 -19.65
C GLN A 767 -22.34 0.09 -18.45
N GLY A 768 -21.92 -1.18 -18.44
CA GLY A 768 -21.14 -1.72 -17.31
C GLY A 768 -21.88 -1.57 -15.97
N VAL A 769 -23.16 -1.93 -15.96
CA VAL A 769 -23.98 -2.05 -14.75
C VAL A 769 -24.28 -3.53 -14.55
N ILE A 770 -24.12 -4.03 -13.32
CA ILE A 770 -24.49 -5.37 -12.89
C ILE A 770 -25.54 -5.24 -11.78
N LEU A 771 -26.60 -6.05 -11.83
CA LEU A 771 -27.49 -6.31 -10.70
C LEU A 771 -26.85 -7.35 -9.78
N ASP A 772 -26.68 -6.99 -8.51
CA ASP A 772 -26.30 -7.91 -7.45
C ASP A 772 -27.56 -8.54 -6.84
N ARG A 773 -27.64 -9.87 -6.85
CA ARG A 773 -28.75 -10.67 -6.31
C ARG A 773 -28.28 -11.42 -5.07
N HIS A 774 -28.96 -11.23 -3.96
CA HIS A 774 -28.73 -11.98 -2.72
C HIS A 774 -29.74 -13.13 -2.61
N ILE A 775 -29.27 -14.38 -2.70
CA ILE A 775 -30.14 -15.56 -2.82
C ILE A 775 -29.93 -16.53 -1.66
N TYR A 776 -30.87 -16.49 -0.73
CA TYR A 776 -30.90 -17.27 0.50
C TYR A 776 -32.19 -18.10 0.61
N GLN A 777 -32.25 -19.07 1.53
CA GLN A 777 -33.44 -19.90 1.78
C GLN A 777 -33.63 -20.27 3.26
N MET A 778 -33.51 -19.32 4.19
CA MET A 778 -33.69 -19.60 5.63
C MET A 778 -34.07 -18.38 6.51
N PHE A 779 -34.46 -17.23 5.94
CA PHE A 779 -34.82 -16.05 6.75
C PHE A 779 -36.33 -15.96 7.07
N SER A 780 -37.13 -16.93 6.63
CA SER A 780 -38.54 -17.10 7.00
C SER A 780 -38.85 -18.51 7.54
N VAL A 781 -40.00 -18.68 8.20
CA VAL A 781 -40.43 -19.98 8.76
C VAL A 781 -40.67 -21.01 7.64
N ALA A 782 -41.42 -20.64 6.60
CA ALA A 782 -41.73 -21.50 5.44
C ALA A 782 -40.52 -21.87 4.56
N GLU A 783 -39.36 -21.26 4.83
CA GLU A 783 -38.06 -21.67 4.27
C GLU A 783 -37.39 -22.73 5.13
N ASN A 784 -37.34 -22.52 6.45
CA ASN A 784 -36.79 -23.47 7.41
C ASN A 784 -37.59 -24.79 7.49
N GLU A 785 -38.88 -24.75 7.12
CA GLU A 785 -39.76 -25.93 7.01
C GLU A 785 -39.50 -26.81 5.77
N ARG A 786 -38.62 -26.39 4.83
CA ARG A 786 -38.36 -27.14 3.59
C ARG A 786 -37.54 -28.40 3.86
N SER A 787 -37.93 -29.50 3.22
CA SER A 787 -37.05 -30.67 3.09
C SER A 787 -35.82 -30.35 2.22
N SER A 788 -34.73 -31.10 2.40
CA SER A 788 -33.54 -31.01 1.54
C SER A 788 -33.86 -31.05 0.04
N SER A 789 -34.83 -31.89 -0.37
CA SER A 789 -35.31 -31.96 -1.76
C SER A 789 -36.02 -30.69 -2.22
N GLN A 790 -36.79 -30.02 -1.35
CA GLN A 790 -37.47 -28.76 -1.68
C GLN A 790 -36.50 -27.59 -1.77
N HIS A 791 -35.44 -27.54 -0.94
CA HIS A 791 -34.38 -26.53 -1.09
C HIS A 791 -33.69 -26.63 -2.46
N ILE A 792 -33.32 -27.86 -2.84
CA ILE A 792 -32.72 -28.17 -4.15
C ILE A 792 -33.67 -27.78 -5.29
N GLN A 793 -34.94 -28.18 -5.21
CA GLN A 793 -35.96 -27.81 -6.19
C GLN A 793 -36.10 -26.29 -6.34
N VAL A 794 -36.26 -25.54 -5.24
CA VAL A 794 -36.41 -24.08 -5.27
C VAL A 794 -35.14 -23.36 -5.74
N ALA A 795 -33.96 -23.95 -5.55
CA ALA A 795 -32.73 -23.45 -6.18
C ALA A 795 -32.76 -23.63 -7.69
N CYS A 796 -33.12 -24.81 -8.20
CA CYS A 796 -33.24 -25.08 -9.63
C CYS A 796 -34.32 -24.22 -10.32
N GLU A 797 -35.47 -24.03 -9.66
CA GLU A 797 -36.60 -23.20 -10.14
C GLU A 797 -36.24 -21.71 -10.23
N LYS A 798 -35.14 -21.25 -9.63
CA LYS A 798 -34.66 -19.87 -9.76
C LYS A 798 -34.09 -19.54 -11.13
N ALA A 799 -33.87 -20.52 -11.99
CA ALA A 799 -33.34 -20.29 -13.34
C ALA A 799 -34.19 -19.29 -14.16
N ASP A 800 -35.52 -19.32 -14.00
CA ASP A 800 -36.48 -18.54 -14.79
C ASP A 800 -36.62 -17.08 -14.30
N ASP A 801 -36.45 -16.82 -13.00
CA ASP A 801 -36.39 -15.46 -12.44
C ASP A 801 -35.11 -14.76 -12.90
N LEU A 802 -33.96 -15.41 -12.69
CA LEU A 802 -32.64 -14.85 -13.00
C LEU A 802 -32.41 -14.65 -14.50
N SER A 803 -32.93 -15.55 -15.35
CA SER A 803 -32.84 -15.40 -16.81
C SER A 803 -33.83 -14.38 -17.40
N SER A 804 -34.72 -13.79 -16.58
CA SER A 804 -35.62 -12.71 -17.02
C SER A 804 -34.97 -11.32 -17.05
N SER A 805 -33.72 -11.19 -16.60
CA SER A 805 -33.01 -9.92 -16.44
C SER A 805 -32.67 -9.23 -17.76
N THR A 806 -32.97 -7.92 -17.87
CA THR A 806 -32.47 -7.08 -18.99
C THR A 806 -31.10 -6.47 -18.71
N MET A 807 -30.54 -6.66 -17.52
CA MET A 807 -29.21 -6.18 -17.13
C MET A 807 -28.21 -7.34 -17.08
N TRP A 808 -26.92 -7.04 -16.92
CA TRP A 808 -25.99 -8.07 -16.43
C TRP A 808 -26.33 -8.39 -14.98
N GLU A 809 -26.20 -9.65 -14.57
CA GLU A 809 -26.61 -10.11 -13.24
C GLU A 809 -25.52 -11.01 -12.64
N VAL A 810 -25.30 -10.92 -11.33
CA VAL A 810 -24.40 -11.79 -10.55
C VAL A 810 -25.10 -12.10 -9.23
N VAL A 811 -24.98 -13.35 -8.75
CA VAL A 811 -25.42 -13.72 -7.40
C VAL A 811 -24.28 -13.44 -6.42
N GLY A 812 -24.16 -12.20 -5.94
CA GLY A 812 -23.03 -11.74 -5.13
C GLY A 812 -23.05 -12.22 -3.68
N GLU A 813 -24.19 -12.72 -3.22
CA GLU A 813 -24.30 -13.42 -1.94
C GLU A 813 -25.27 -14.61 -1.98
N TRP A 814 -24.82 -15.74 -1.42
CA TRP A 814 -25.58 -16.97 -1.23
C TRP A 814 -24.75 -17.95 -0.34
N THR A 815 -25.39 -19.00 0.16
CA THR A 815 -24.74 -20.07 0.94
C THR A 815 -25.37 -21.44 0.67
N PRO A 816 -24.64 -22.56 0.83
CA PRO A 816 -25.24 -23.90 0.91
C PRO A 816 -25.84 -24.22 2.28
N ALA A 817 -25.78 -23.32 3.27
CA ALA A 817 -26.58 -23.46 4.50
C ALA A 817 -28.09 -23.35 4.17
N SER A 818 -28.92 -24.16 4.83
CA SER A 818 -30.36 -24.26 4.54
C SER A 818 -31.27 -23.97 5.74
N ASN A 819 -30.70 -23.43 6.82
CA ASN A 819 -31.36 -23.21 8.10
C ASN A 819 -30.65 -22.08 8.85
N ASP A 820 -31.36 -21.37 9.71
CA ASP A 820 -30.85 -20.17 10.41
C ASP A 820 -30.18 -20.47 11.76
N CYS A 821 -29.57 -21.66 11.88
CA CYS A 821 -29.01 -22.16 13.13
C CYS A 821 -27.70 -21.52 13.59
N ALA A 822 -26.97 -20.84 12.71
CA ALA A 822 -25.66 -20.27 13.04
C ALA A 822 -25.76 -19.25 14.19
N LYS A 823 -24.83 -19.36 15.15
CA LYS A 823 -24.80 -18.54 16.37
C LYS A 823 -24.81 -17.05 16.01
N TYR A 824 -25.80 -16.31 16.52
CA TYR A 824 -26.01 -14.88 16.28
C TYR A 824 -26.32 -14.46 14.82
N LEU A 825 -26.63 -15.39 13.90
CA LEU A 825 -27.00 -15.07 12.51
C LEU A 825 -28.24 -14.16 12.42
N ASN A 826 -29.18 -14.32 13.35
CA ASN A 826 -30.37 -13.47 13.47
C ASN A 826 -30.14 -12.21 14.33
N GLY A 827 -28.88 -11.83 14.55
CA GLY A 827 -28.46 -10.79 15.49
C GLY A 827 -28.08 -11.36 16.87
N ARG A 828 -27.20 -10.64 17.58
CA ARG A 828 -26.67 -11.10 18.87
C ARG A 828 -27.77 -11.21 19.94
N GLY A 829 -27.88 -12.39 20.56
CA GLY A 829 -28.89 -12.68 21.58
C GLY A 829 -30.26 -13.11 21.03
N ILE A 830 -30.41 -13.26 19.72
CA ILE A 830 -31.63 -13.74 19.06
C ILE A 830 -31.41 -15.20 18.62
N GLY A 831 -32.45 -16.04 18.77
CA GLY A 831 -32.42 -17.47 18.44
C GLY A 831 -32.66 -17.80 16.97
N ALA A 832 -32.79 -19.09 16.65
CA ALA A 832 -33.08 -19.63 15.32
C ALA A 832 -34.57 -19.96 15.14
N ARG A 833 -35.12 -19.72 13.93
CA ARG A 833 -36.46 -20.15 13.54
C ARG A 833 -36.53 -21.67 13.45
N TYR A 834 -35.46 -22.31 12.96
CA TYR A 834 -35.41 -23.75 12.74
C TYR A 834 -35.66 -24.57 14.02
N ASP A 835 -35.10 -24.18 15.17
CA ASP A 835 -35.30 -24.89 16.44
C ASP A 835 -36.38 -24.27 17.35
N GLY A 836 -37.01 -23.18 16.91
CA GLY A 836 -38.09 -22.49 17.64
C GLY A 836 -37.62 -21.50 18.71
N THR A 837 -36.33 -21.13 18.74
CA THR A 837 -35.80 -20.15 19.69
C THR A 837 -35.88 -18.69 19.21
N TYR A 838 -36.15 -18.45 17.93
CA TYR A 838 -36.48 -17.12 17.40
C TYR A 838 -37.90 -16.68 17.86
N PRO A 839 -38.12 -15.41 18.29
CA PRO A 839 -39.43 -14.94 18.75
C PRO A 839 -40.57 -15.20 17.77
N SER A 840 -41.67 -15.79 18.25
CA SER A 840 -42.85 -16.16 17.46
C SER A 840 -42.61 -17.17 16.31
N SER A 841 -41.49 -17.89 16.31
CA SER A 841 -41.27 -19.03 15.40
C SER A 841 -41.89 -20.33 15.93
N THR A 842 -42.24 -21.25 15.02
CA THR A 842 -42.61 -22.62 15.36
C THR A 842 -41.42 -23.53 15.12
N ARG A 843 -41.11 -24.39 16.09
CA ARG A 843 -39.97 -25.32 16.01
C ARG A 843 -40.14 -26.34 14.88
N VAL A 844 -39.22 -26.33 13.92
CA VAL A 844 -39.13 -27.33 12.82
C VAL A 844 -38.29 -28.54 13.25
N GLY A 845 -37.12 -28.30 13.86
CA GLY A 845 -36.10 -29.32 14.08
C GLY A 845 -35.15 -29.04 15.25
N SER A 846 -33.87 -29.36 15.08
CA SER A 846 -32.81 -29.04 16.04
C SER A 846 -31.54 -28.70 15.29
N CYS A 847 -30.86 -27.64 15.72
CA CYS A 847 -29.60 -27.18 15.13
C CYS A 847 -28.39 -28.11 15.39
N SER A 848 -28.55 -29.13 16.24
CA SER A 848 -27.47 -30.06 16.58
C SER A 848 -26.96 -30.84 15.36
N GLY A 849 -25.70 -30.63 14.99
CA GLY A 849 -25.06 -31.25 13.82
C GLY A 849 -25.42 -30.63 12.47
N LEU A 850 -26.11 -29.47 12.46
CA LEU A 850 -26.41 -28.67 11.26
C LEU A 850 -25.57 -27.39 11.17
N THR A 851 -25.00 -26.93 12.30
CA THR A 851 -24.13 -25.75 12.40
C THR A 851 -22.95 -26.02 13.33
N GLY A 852 -21.95 -25.13 13.34
CA GLY A 852 -20.75 -25.25 14.17
C GLY A 852 -19.54 -25.74 13.40
N LYS A 853 -18.79 -26.69 13.98
CA LYS A 853 -17.63 -27.31 13.32
C LYS A 853 -18.03 -28.52 12.49
N ALA A 854 -17.48 -28.63 11.29
CA ALA A 854 -17.79 -29.66 10.30
C ALA A 854 -17.52 -31.10 10.76
N SER A 855 -16.80 -31.30 11.87
CA SER A 855 -16.62 -32.60 12.52
C SER A 855 -17.91 -33.13 13.20
N THR A 856 -18.90 -32.28 13.46
CA THR A 856 -20.21 -32.68 14.02
C THR A 856 -21.22 -33.10 12.93
N PHE A 857 -20.98 -32.69 11.68
CA PHE A 857 -21.94 -32.87 10.58
C PHE A 857 -22.00 -34.33 10.11
N SER A 858 -23.22 -34.87 10.03
CA SER A 858 -23.47 -36.21 9.50
C SER A 858 -23.09 -36.35 8.02
N SER A 859 -22.72 -37.57 7.59
CA SER A 859 -22.39 -37.85 6.19
C SER A 859 -23.56 -37.56 5.23
N SER A 860 -24.80 -37.71 5.69
CA SER A 860 -26.01 -37.33 4.93
C SER A 860 -26.14 -35.81 4.81
N TYR A 861 -25.88 -35.04 5.87
CA TYR A 861 -25.89 -33.58 5.80
C TYR A 861 -24.78 -33.04 4.89
N LYS A 862 -23.53 -33.56 4.99
CA LYS A 862 -22.46 -33.22 4.03
C LYS A 862 -22.80 -33.61 2.59
N THR A 863 -23.56 -34.69 2.38
CA THR A 863 -24.07 -35.07 1.05
C THR A 863 -25.11 -34.08 0.54
N PHE A 864 -26.03 -33.63 1.40
CA PHE A 864 -27.00 -32.58 1.07
C PHE A 864 -26.33 -31.23 0.76
N LEU A 865 -25.42 -30.75 1.61
CA LEU A 865 -24.66 -29.51 1.37
C LEU A 865 -23.99 -29.55 -0.01
N ARG A 866 -23.40 -30.68 -0.39
CA ARG A 866 -22.79 -30.90 -1.71
C ARG A 866 -23.82 -30.84 -2.85
N GLN A 867 -24.97 -31.47 -2.68
CA GLN A 867 -26.05 -31.47 -3.68
C GLN A 867 -26.64 -30.07 -3.87
N TYR A 868 -26.92 -29.37 -2.77
CA TYR A 868 -27.52 -28.04 -2.79
C TYR A 868 -26.55 -26.99 -3.35
N TRP A 869 -25.27 -27.02 -2.97
CA TRP A 869 -24.21 -26.21 -3.57
C TRP A 869 -24.11 -26.39 -5.08
N GLU A 870 -24.14 -27.63 -5.58
CA GLU A 870 -24.13 -27.89 -7.03
C GLU A 870 -25.39 -27.40 -7.74
N ALA A 871 -26.58 -27.56 -7.14
CA ALA A 871 -27.85 -27.05 -7.70
C ALA A 871 -27.85 -25.51 -7.80
N GLN A 872 -27.31 -24.83 -6.78
CA GLN A 872 -27.12 -23.38 -6.76
C GLN A 872 -26.13 -22.94 -7.86
N VAL A 873 -24.92 -23.49 -7.89
CA VAL A 873 -23.89 -23.15 -8.90
C VAL A 873 -24.35 -23.43 -10.33
N LEU A 874 -25.00 -24.58 -10.59
CA LEU A 874 -25.58 -24.90 -11.89
C LEU A 874 -26.60 -23.86 -12.33
N THR A 875 -27.49 -23.44 -11.43
CA THR A 875 -28.52 -22.44 -11.73
C THR A 875 -27.91 -21.07 -11.99
N TYR A 876 -27.01 -20.62 -11.11
CA TYR A 876 -26.42 -19.29 -11.21
C TYR A 876 -25.52 -19.16 -12.45
N GLU A 877 -24.70 -20.17 -12.77
CA GLU A 877 -23.89 -20.15 -14.00
C GLU A 877 -24.70 -20.41 -15.27
N LYS A 878 -25.87 -21.07 -15.21
CA LYS A 878 -26.79 -21.17 -16.35
C LYS A 878 -27.45 -19.82 -16.66
N SER A 879 -27.88 -19.09 -15.64
CA SER A 879 -28.79 -17.94 -15.81
C SER A 879 -28.13 -16.56 -15.70
N THR A 880 -27.00 -16.42 -15.00
CA THR A 880 -26.36 -15.12 -14.71
C THR A 880 -24.90 -15.08 -15.20
N LEU A 881 -24.17 -13.99 -14.93
CA LEU A 881 -22.72 -13.93 -15.15
C LEU A 881 -21.90 -14.76 -14.16
N GLY A 882 -22.50 -15.28 -13.08
CA GLY A 882 -21.83 -16.11 -12.09
C GLY A 882 -22.21 -15.73 -10.66
N TRP A 883 -21.34 -16.09 -9.71
CA TRP A 883 -21.68 -16.14 -8.30
C TRP A 883 -20.50 -15.81 -7.38
N ILE A 884 -20.82 -15.39 -6.15
CA ILE A 884 -19.87 -15.11 -5.08
C ILE A 884 -20.48 -15.67 -3.79
N GLN A 885 -19.84 -16.66 -3.17
CA GLN A 885 -20.40 -17.30 -1.97
C GLN A 885 -20.14 -16.43 -0.74
N TRP A 886 -21.15 -16.27 0.12
CA TRP A 886 -20.97 -15.77 1.47
C TRP A 886 -20.74 -16.97 2.42
N THR A 887 -19.55 -17.16 3.01
CA THR A 887 -18.33 -16.33 3.06
C THR A 887 -17.06 -17.20 2.90
N TRP A 888 -15.87 -16.62 2.83
CA TRP A 888 -14.61 -17.38 2.81
C TRP A 888 -14.43 -18.24 4.06
N LYS A 889 -14.52 -17.63 5.26
CA LYS A 889 -14.37 -18.31 6.57
C LYS A 889 -15.11 -17.59 7.70
N ALA A 890 -15.37 -18.32 8.79
CA ALA A 890 -16.05 -17.88 10.01
C ALA A 890 -15.53 -18.71 11.21
N GLU A 891 -15.67 -18.21 12.44
CA GLU A 891 -15.15 -18.90 13.63
C GLU A 891 -15.97 -20.14 14.01
N GLU A 892 -17.31 -20.06 14.00
CA GLU A 892 -18.21 -21.07 14.58
C GLU A 892 -19.38 -21.50 13.64
N ALA A 893 -19.23 -21.35 12.32
CA ALA A 893 -20.29 -21.62 11.33
C ALA A 893 -19.76 -22.23 10.02
N ASP A 894 -19.10 -23.41 10.09
CA ASP A 894 -18.38 -24.02 8.96
C ASP A 894 -19.26 -24.22 7.70
N GLU A 895 -20.55 -24.47 7.86
CA GLU A 895 -21.53 -24.70 6.78
C GLU A 895 -21.71 -23.49 5.85
N TRP A 896 -21.43 -22.28 6.32
CA TRP A 896 -21.43 -21.06 5.49
C TRP A 896 -20.13 -20.87 4.71
N THR A 897 -19.06 -21.56 5.11
CA THR A 897 -17.71 -21.21 4.66
C THR A 897 -17.26 -21.98 3.45
N TYR A 898 -16.71 -21.28 2.46
CA TYR A 898 -16.05 -21.91 1.32
C TYR A 898 -14.82 -22.72 1.79
N GLN A 899 -14.07 -22.20 2.75
CA GLN A 899 -12.87 -22.84 3.30
C GLN A 899 -13.15 -24.19 3.96
N ALA A 900 -14.17 -24.31 4.83
CA ALA A 900 -14.48 -25.60 5.44
C ALA A 900 -15.13 -26.57 4.43
N GLY A 901 -15.89 -26.06 3.45
CA GLY A 901 -16.46 -26.86 2.37
C GLY A 901 -15.41 -27.54 1.49
N LEU A 902 -14.32 -26.83 1.15
CA LEU A 902 -13.13 -27.40 0.50
C LEU A 902 -12.46 -28.46 1.38
N ALA A 903 -12.27 -28.17 2.67
CA ALA A 903 -11.59 -29.08 3.61
C ALA A 903 -12.40 -30.35 3.90
N ASN A 904 -13.73 -30.33 3.74
CA ASN A 904 -14.63 -31.44 4.03
C ASN A 904 -15.27 -32.08 2.79
N GLY A 905 -15.00 -31.57 1.58
CA GLY A 905 -15.40 -32.17 0.30
C GLY A 905 -16.83 -31.88 -0.17
N TRP A 906 -17.63 -31.08 0.55
CA TRP A 906 -18.92 -30.62 0.03
C TRP A 906 -18.81 -29.44 -0.95
N ILE A 907 -17.62 -28.85 -1.09
CA ILE A 907 -17.24 -27.97 -2.20
C ILE A 907 -16.05 -28.63 -2.92
N PRO A 908 -16.07 -28.76 -4.27
CA PRO A 908 -14.95 -29.32 -5.02
C PRO A 908 -13.77 -28.34 -5.11
N LYS A 909 -12.56 -28.88 -5.33
CA LYS A 909 -11.33 -28.05 -5.51
C LYS A 909 -11.32 -27.26 -6.82
N ASP A 910 -11.93 -27.82 -7.86
CA ASP A 910 -12.27 -27.11 -9.09
C ASP A 910 -13.79 -26.88 -9.05
N PRO A 911 -14.29 -25.63 -9.08
CA PRO A 911 -15.73 -25.36 -9.01
C PRO A 911 -16.55 -25.96 -10.17
N THR A 912 -15.90 -26.49 -11.23
CA THR A 912 -16.54 -27.21 -12.33
C THR A 912 -16.60 -28.74 -12.16
N ASP A 913 -15.96 -29.31 -11.13
CA ASP A 913 -16.01 -30.75 -10.84
C ASP A 913 -17.33 -31.13 -10.14
N LEU A 914 -18.40 -31.09 -10.93
CA LEU A 914 -19.78 -31.40 -10.51
C LEU A 914 -20.05 -32.91 -10.56
N LYS A 915 -20.57 -33.45 -9.45
CA LYS A 915 -20.90 -34.86 -9.21
C LYS A 915 -22.37 -35.18 -9.49
N TYR A 916 -23.25 -34.19 -9.38
CA TYR A 916 -24.71 -34.29 -9.49
C TYR A 916 -25.22 -33.43 -10.66
N ARG A 917 -24.56 -33.52 -11.83
CA ARG A 917 -24.76 -32.63 -13.00
C ARG A 917 -26.20 -32.46 -13.49
N SER A 918 -27.07 -33.46 -13.29
CA SER A 918 -28.48 -33.46 -13.69
C SER A 918 -29.44 -33.20 -12.52
N ILE A 919 -28.99 -32.53 -11.45
CA ILE A 919 -29.81 -32.29 -10.25
C ILE A 919 -30.95 -31.28 -10.49
N CYS A 920 -30.82 -30.44 -11.52
CA CYS A 920 -31.83 -29.46 -11.95
C CYS A 920 -32.49 -29.84 -13.30
N GLY A 921 -32.37 -31.09 -13.74
CA GLY A 921 -32.75 -31.55 -15.09
C GLY A 921 -31.60 -31.50 -16.06
#